data_AF-A0A1A3SHM8-F1
#
_entry.id   AF-A0A1A3SHM8-F1
#
_cell.length_a   1.000
_cell.length_b   1.000
_cell.length_c   1.000
_cell.angle_alpha   90.00
_cell.angle_beta   90.00
_cell.angle_gamma   90.00
#
_symmetry.space_group_name_H-M   'P 1'
#
loop_
_entity.id
_entity.type
_entity.pdbx_description
1 polymer ?
#
loop_
_entity_poly.entity_id
_entity_poly.type
_entity_poly.pdbx_seq_one_letter_code
_entity_poly.pdbx_strand_id
1 'polypeptide(L)'
;MVSADAAAVFGYVQEHPEVAPDRIADMIFRVRVARRYRALAMVAGADDLSSALRAVADGREHPLVVRTNTPATARRVGLVFPGQGSQRPGMGRLFYESVPAYRAEVDRCAEAFEHHFGESPLKYLLDDNVPGNGACTVQPALFTQMAALAAMWRSFGLSPHVTVGHSQGEIAAAYVCGAVSLADATLVVGSRARAADEVASGDYAMAVIAADRDTCDDLLARRCGWAELSVVNSTGINGISGDRATVQAIVDEVAERAVFARVIGVSYPAHTSMMNGLADELRAAVAYRLKNSTFLDTDVDCIGATLGGPVPIDMPADEYWFLNLRNVVRFDKAIAAATALGVNTFVELAEHPTLQLAIHENLRGVECEQPALVVGTSDRAAADLGVLTRNLATLAVHHADYPWDCLRAEPDGRTALPLMDFPNAPMARVHLWQPYATVTTAPPVPQQPTAKPTPARLLVEDWVRLSRRTLVPPRSIGIVDHTGACAELVAAVVDAATQTGATAALIDHVSADLDTYVVLLPPSSQRDVARAAAEVTTFFGEHTWWRGISDTVSACWLVTVGGEAVLAADPPPNLVHAAASAGFRSLGAQHPGVRFRHLDLPGGLGAADAGAAIVSAVHTREESELALRDGGLYAKRVVAPDATIVDPDTTLPAHVLIVGGAGHLGLEFCEHFARRGAGRITLVNRSGKTVAVADRLRRIRSATKAQIRVDRCDITDADAVSTLAELHRDDPADLIIHAAVDYSGVELEDITSAAVDAALQGKVVGISRLLEVFPRTRDGRVLLCSSISATVGGRGMILYAASNRMLDALALSLQSEGVNCISLQWGHWNVHADEDGSAAAMLANLGVIPMRPADALAVGMNPLRRNAIVAAFDSDRARSVLETCGRGELLAQLESRPAAELPAAGDDAELSKRFLKLLAETIGVDGVEAIDKTVPMVAIGLDSLQALEVRRRVKVEFDHDLEVADLLGGASIEKVLARLGAS
;
A
#
# COMPACT_ATOMS: atom_id res chain seq x y z
N MET A 1 14.51 -19.18 -10.50
CA MET A 1 15.54 -18.86 -11.52
C MET A 1 16.88 -18.50 -10.87
N VAL A 2 16.92 -17.57 -9.90
CA VAL A 2 18.16 -17.22 -9.17
C VAL A 2 18.85 -18.45 -8.57
N SER A 3 18.10 -19.35 -7.92
CA SER A 3 18.65 -20.60 -7.37
C SER A 3 19.28 -21.53 -8.42
N ALA A 4 18.72 -21.59 -9.63
CA ALA A 4 19.27 -22.42 -10.70
C ALA A 4 20.57 -21.81 -11.27
N ASP A 5 20.66 -20.48 -11.33
CA ASP A 5 21.88 -19.79 -11.77
C ASP A 5 22.99 -19.96 -10.72
N ALA A 6 22.64 -19.81 -9.43
CA ALA A 6 23.55 -20.07 -8.32
C ALA A 6 24.06 -21.53 -8.33
N ALA A 7 23.19 -22.51 -8.60
CA ALA A 7 23.61 -23.92 -8.71
C ALA A 7 24.56 -24.16 -9.89
N ALA A 8 24.33 -23.50 -11.04
CA ALA A 8 25.21 -23.62 -12.20
C ALA A 8 26.59 -23.00 -11.93
N VAL A 9 26.63 -21.79 -11.35
CA VAL A 9 27.89 -21.16 -10.94
C VAL A 9 28.58 -21.95 -9.84
N PHE A 10 27.83 -22.53 -8.90
CA PHE A 10 28.37 -23.41 -7.87
C PHE A 10 29.06 -24.64 -8.47
N GLY A 11 28.43 -25.30 -9.46
CA GLY A 11 29.06 -26.41 -10.18
C GLY A 11 30.38 -26.02 -10.84
N TYR A 12 30.42 -24.86 -11.51
CA TYR A 12 31.64 -24.32 -12.09
C TYR A 12 32.76 -24.10 -11.04
N VAL A 13 32.42 -23.51 -9.88
CA VAL A 13 33.38 -23.30 -8.79
C VAL A 13 33.95 -24.62 -8.26
N GLN A 14 33.13 -25.68 -8.22
CA GLN A 14 33.60 -27.01 -7.79
C GLN A 14 34.53 -27.67 -8.81
N GLU A 15 34.30 -27.45 -10.10
CA GLU A 15 35.12 -27.99 -11.19
C GLU A 15 36.42 -27.19 -11.40
N HIS A 16 36.42 -25.91 -11.03
CA HIS A 16 37.52 -24.96 -11.24
C HIS A 16 37.95 -24.24 -9.93
N PRO A 17 38.45 -24.97 -8.91
CA PRO A 17 38.83 -24.40 -7.62
C PRO A 17 40.02 -23.43 -7.72
N GLU A 18 40.79 -23.45 -8.81
CA GLU A 18 41.88 -22.53 -9.10
C GLU A 18 41.43 -21.11 -9.48
N VAL A 19 40.15 -20.95 -9.84
CA VAL A 19 39.61 -19.65 -10.26
C VAL A 19 39.22 -18.84 -9.02
N ALA A 20 39.86 -17.69 -8.86
CA ALA A 20 39.62 -16.81 -7.73
C ALA A 20 38.21 -16.16 -7.76
N PRO A 21 37.59 -15.87 -6.60
CA PRO A 21 36.24 -15.27 -6.52
C PRO A 21 36.08 -13.95 -7.27
N ASP A 22 37.09 -13.08 -7.30
CA ASP A 22 37.11 -11.80 -8.01
C ASP A 22 36.96 -11.99 -9.53
N ARG A 23 37.61 -13.03 -10.09
CA ARG A 23 37.49 -13.41 -11.50
C ARG A 23 36.08 -13.86 -11.86
N ILE A 24 35.43 -14.60 -10.95
CA ILE A 24 34.04 -15.04 -11.12
C ILE A 24 33.09 -13.84 -11.01
N ALA A 25 33.31 -12.94 -10.06
CA ALA A 25 32.52 -11.73 -9.92
C ALA A 25 32.63 -10.82 -11.16
N ASP A 26 33.83 -10.55 -11.67
CA ASP A 26 34.03 -9.77 -12.90
C ASP A 26 33.38 -10.45 -14.11
N MET A 27 33.48 -11.78 -14.22
CA MET A 27 32.79 -12.53 -15.28
C MET A 27 31.27 -12.35 -15.19
N ILE A 28 30.67 -12.48 -14.00
CA ILE A 28 29.24 -12.29 -13.79
C ILE A 28 28.81 -10.87 -14.16
N PHE A 29 29.46 -9.83 -13.61
CA PHE A 29 29.09 -8.44 -13.89
C PHE A 29 29.24 -8.08 -15.36
N ARG A 30 30.21 -8.66 -16.07
CA ARG A 30 30.45 -8.37 -17.49
C ARG A 30 29.48 -9.09 -18.43
N VAL A 31 29.12 -10.34 -18.13
CA VAL A 31 28.38 -11.19 -19.10
C VAL A 31 26.92 -11.43 -18.71
N ARG A 32 26.50 -11.11 -17.48
CA ARG A 32 25.12 -11.30 -17.02
C ARG A 32 24.34 -9.99 -17.06
N VAL A 33 23.20 -10.04 -17.72
CA VAL A 33 22.19 -8.98 -17.60
C VAL A 33 21.47 -9.11 -16.26
N ALA A 34 21.45 -8.05 -15.46
CA ALA A 34 20.74 -8.01 -14.19
C ALA A 34 19.23 -8.19 -14.39
N ARG A 35 18.67 -9.27 -13.85
CA ARG A 35 17.24 -9.61 -13.93
C ARG A 35 16.47 -9.02 -12.74
N ARG A 36 15.14 -9.14 -12.73
CA ARG A 36 14.27 -8.58 -11.68
C ARG A 36 14.49 -9.20 -10.29
N TYR A 37 14.74 -10.50 -10.21
CA TYR A 37 15.03 -11.19 -8.95
C TYR A 37 16.54 -11.36 -8.81
N ARG A 38 17.09 -10.92 -7.67
CA ARG A 38 18.53 -10.75 -7.49
C ARG A 38 18.99 -11.33 -6.16
N ALA A 39 20.22 -11.80 -6.17
CA ALA A 39 20.97 -12.13 -4.96
C ALA A 39 22.41 -11.64 -5.15
N LEU A 40 22.97 -10.98 -4.15
CA LEU A 40 24.38 -10.62 -4.07
C LEU A 40 25.03 -11.39 -2.92
N ALA A 41 26.20 -11.94 -3.16
CA ALA A 41 27.04 -12.58 -2.16
C ALA A 41 28.28 -11.71 -1.91
N MET A 42 28.58 -11.46 -0.64
CA MET A 42 29.72 -10.66 -0.19
C MET A 42 30.79 -11.61 0.34
N VAL A 43 31.75 -11.97 -0.50
CA VAL A 43 32.66 -13.10 -0.24
C VAL A 43 34.11 -12.65 -0.36
N ALA A 44 34.97 -13.17 0.52
CA ALA A 44 36.41 -12.88 0.49
C ALA A 44 37.23 -14.08 0.00
N GLY A 45 36.73 -15.31 0.21
CA GLY A 45 37.42 -16.54 -0.18
C GLY A 45 36.56 -17.53 -0.97
N ALA A 46 37.21 -18.58 -1.46
CA ALA A 46 36.55 -19.65 -2.23
C ALA A 46 35.54 -20.45 -1.38
N ASP A 47 35.81 -20.65 -0.08
CA ASP A 47 34.91 -21.33 0.84
C ASP A 47 33.63 -20.52 1.09
N ASP A 48 33.78 -19.20 1.28
CA ASP A 48 32.66 -18.26 1.41
C ASP A 48 31.78 -18.26 0.16
N LEU A 49 32.41 -18.20 -1.03
CA LEU A 49 31.72 -18.26 -2.31
C LEU A 49 30.94 -19.56 -2.48
N SER A 50 31.58 -20.69 -2.16
CA SER A 50 30.96 -22.01 -2.23
C SER A 50 29.77 -22.14 -1.28
N SER A 51 29.91 -21.68 -0.04
CA SER A 51 28.84 -21.71 0.97
C SER A 51 27.68 -20.80 0.59
N ALA A 52 27.96 -19.58 0.14
CA ALA A 52 26.97 -18.60 -0.28
C ALA A 52 26.16 -19.08 -1.50
N LEU A 53 26.83 -19.58 -2.54
CA LEU A 53 26.17 -20.10 -3.74
C LEU A 53 25.28 -21.30 -3.42
N ARG A 54 25.76 -22.23 -2.57
CA ARG A 54 24.97 -23.37 -2.11
C ARG A 54 23.72 -22.91 -1.35
N ALA A 55 23.84 -21.92 -0.48
CA ALA A 55 22.69 -21.38 0.24
C ALA A 55 21.65 -20.75 -0.69
N VAL A 56 22.08 -19.99 -1.72
CA VAL A 56 21.18 -19.42 -2.73
C VAL A 56 20.51 -20.51 -3.57
N ALA A 57 21.28 -21.54 -3.96
CA ALA A 57 20.77 -22.69 -4.71
C ALA A 57 19.70 -23.46 -3.92
N ASP A 58 19.92 -23.67 -2.62
CA ASP A 58 19.00 -24.39 -1.73
C ASP A 58 17.87 -23.52 -1.20
N GLY A 59 17.88 -22.22 -1.47
CA GLY A 59 16.89 -21.27 -0.95
C GLY A 59 17.03 -21.00 0.56
N ARG A 60 18.18 -21.29 1.17
CA ARG A 60 18.49 -21.05 2.59
C ARG A 60 19.03 -19.64 2.82
N GLU A 61 18.86 -19.13 4.03
CA GLU A 61 19.51 -17.87 4.44
C GLU A 61 21.00 -18.08 4.69
N HIS A 62 21.80 -17.04 4.44
CA HIS A 62 23.23 -17.07 4.66
C HIS A 62 23.72 -15.68 5.05
N PRO A 63 24.60 -15.53 6.06
CA PRO A 63 25.06 -14.22 6.53
C PRO A 63 25.67 -13.37 5.41
N LEU A 64 26.43 -14.00 4.50
CA LEU A 64 27.10 -13.29 3.39
C LEU A 64 26.20 -13.02 2.18
N VAL A 65 24.91 -13.37 2.21
CA VAL A 65 24.02 -13.23 1.05
C VAL A 65 22.89 -12.26 1.36
N VAL A 66 22.68 -11.31 0.45
CA VAL A 66 21.49 -10.46 0.41
C VAL A 66 20.66 -10.88 -0.79
N ARG A 67 19.37 -11.19 -0.56
CA ARG A 67 18.44 -11.65 -1.60
C ARG A 67 17.07 -11.01 -1.41
N THR A 68 16.34 -10.85 -2.51
CA THR A 68 14.96 -10.36 -2.48
C THR A 68 13.99 -11.41 -2.96
N ASN A 69 12.83 -11.47 -2.30
CA ASN A 69 11.69 -12.26 -2.74
C ASN A 69 10.74 -11.47 -3.64
N THR A 70 10.97 -10.16 -3.76
CA THR A 70 10.22 -9.23 -4.61
C THR A 70 11.08 -8.79 -5.80
N PRO A 71 10.47 -8.47 -6.96
CA PRO A 71 11.20 -7.92 -8.08
C PRO A 71 11.83 -6.56 -7.71
N ALA A 72 13.03 -6.29 -8.22
CA ALA A 72 13.64 -4.98 -8.19
C ALA A 72 12.76 -3.96 -8.93
N THR A 73 12.61 -2.77 -8.36
CA THR A 73 11.76 -1.67 -8.86
C THR A 73 12.60 -0.40 -9.06
N ALA A 74 12.09 0.54 -9.85
CA ALA A 74 12.69 1.87 -9.93
C ALA A 74 12.62 2.55 -8.55
N ARG A 75 13.70 3.19 -8.13
CA ARG A 75 13.84 3.82 -6.81
C ARG A 75 14.35 5.24 -6.97
N ARG A 76 13.81 6.17 -6.18
CA ARG A 76 14.31 7.56 -6.10
C ARG A 76 15.04 7.73 -4.78
N VAL A 77 16.32 8.07 -4.88
CA VAL A 77 17.28 8.06 -3.74
C VAL A 77 17.37 9.45 -3.11
N GLY A 78 17.10 9.50 -1.80
CA GLY A 78 17.34 10.64 -0.93
C GLY A 78 18.56 10.41 -0.04
N LEU A 79 19.58 11.26 -0.16
CA LEU A 79 20.73 11.23 0.76
C LEU A 79 20.43 12.12 1.96
N VAL A 80 20.53 11.57 3.16
CA VAL A 80 20.22 12.25 4.42
C VAL A 80 21.50 12.61 5.16
N PHE A 81 21.63 13.89 5.48
CA PHE A 81 22.81 14.50 6.10
C PHE A 81 22.49 14.88 7.55
N PRO A 82 22.96 14.11 8.54
CA PRO A 82 22.64 14.36 9.94
C PRO A 82 23.34 15.60 10.52
N GLY A 83 22.86 16.04 11.68
CA GLY A 83 23.47 17.10 12.47
C GLY A 83 24.60 16.60 13.38
N GLN A 84 24.93 17.41 14.40
CA GLN A 84 25.87 17.02 15.47
C GLN A 84 25.23 15.98 16.40
N GLY A 85 25.94 14.90 16.73
CA GLY A 85 25.47 13.90 17.71
C GLY A 85 26.25 12.58 17.71
N SER A 86 26.75 12.12 16.55
CA SER A 86 27.48 10.85 16.40
C SER A 86 28.99 10.99 16.23
N GLN A 87 29.52 12.21 16.21
CA GLN A 87 30.94 12.46 15.98
C GLN A 87 31.84 11.81 17.03
N ARG A 88 33.02 11.40 16.59
CA ARG A 88 34.15 11.04 17.44
C ARG A 88 35.46 11.29 16.70
N PRO A 89 36.57 11.49 17.42
CA PRO A 89 37.89 11.42 16.82
C PRO A 89 38.09 10.09 16.09
N GLY A 90 38.72 10.14 14.92
CA GLY A 90 39.03 8.97 14.10
C GLY A 90 37.86 8.37 13.30
N MET A 91 36.68 9.00 13.29
CA MET A 91 35.49 8.49 12.58
C MET A 91 35.67 8.29 11.06
N GLY A 92 36.60 9.01 10.45
CA GLY A 92 36.87 8.95 9.01
C GLY A 92 37.95 7.95 8.60
N ARG A 93 38.74 7.44 9.57
CA ARG A 93 39.97 6.68 9.30
C ARG A 93 39.75 5.45 8.42
N LEU A 94 38.77 4.63 8.78
CA LEU A 94 38.45 3.39 8.04
C LEU A 94 38.15 3.66 6.56
N PHE A 95 37.30 4.65 6.27
CA PHE A 95 36.91 5.01 4.91
C PHE A 95 38.05 5.68 4.15
N TYR A 96 38.83 6.53 4.83
CA TYR A 96 39.99 7.19 4.26
C TYR A 96 41.05 6.19 3.81
N GLU A 97 41.32 5.18 4.61
CA GLU A 97 42.29 4.13 4.26
C GLU A 97 41.76 3.25 3.12
N SER A 98 40.48 2.90 3.15
CA SER A 98 39.88 1.86 2.30
C SER A 98 39.34 2.34 0.95
N VAL A 99 38.85 3.59 0.84
CA VAL A 99 38.12 4.05 -0.35
C VAL A 99 38.76 5.30 -0.97
N PRO A 100 39.29 5.22 -2.20
CA PRO A 100 39.93 6.37 -2.86
C PRO A 100 39.04 7.60 -3.04
N ALA A 101 37.76 7.40 -3.42
CA ALA A 101 36.82 8.51 -3.63
C ALA A 101 36.53 9.29 -2.34
N TYR A 102 36.46 8.58 -1.20
CA TYR A 102 36.32 9.19 0.12
C TYR A 102 37.55 10.04 0.44
N ARG A 103 38.75 9.44 0.32
CA ARG A 103 40.03 10.12 0.61
C ARG A 103 40.24 11.37 -0.25
N ALA A 104 39.99 11.29 -1.55
CA ALA A 104 40.11 12.42 -2.45
C ALA A 104 39.22 13.60 -2.04
N GLU A 105 37.99 13.32 -1.57
CA GLU A 105 37.07 14.36 -1.14
C GLU A 105 37.43 14.94 0.23
N VAL A 106 37.94 14.10 1.16
CA VAL A 106 38.53 14.57 2.41
C VAL A 106 39.70 15.53 2.16
N ASP A 107 40.63 15.16 1.27
CA ASP A 107 41.79 15.98 0.96
C ASP A 107 41.40 17.34 0.38
N ARG A 108 40.41 17.36 -0.52
CA ARG A 108 39.85 18.60 -1.10
C ARG A 108 39.19 19.49 -0.05
N CYS A 109 38.38 18.91 0.83
CA CYS A 109 37.74 19.66 1.93
C CYS A 109 38.80 20.19 2.91
N ALA A 110 39.80 19.39 3.24
CA ALA A 110 40.89 19.75 4.13
C ALA A 110 41.70 20.94 3.59
N GLU A 111 42.04 20.92 2.30
CA GLU A 111 42.71 22.04 1.63
C GLU A 111 41.85 23.32 1.65
N ALA A 112 40.55 23.20 1.43
CA ALA A 112 39.63 24.35 1.45
C ALA A 112 39.48 24.97 2.85
N PHE A 113 39.41 24.17 3.91
CA PHE A 113 39.39 24.70 5.29
C PHE A 113 40.72 25.33 5.68
N GLU A 114 41.85 24.70 5.34
CA GLU A 114 43.18 25.24 5.57
C GLU A 114 43.34 26.61 4.88
N HIS A 115 42.87 26.74 3.64
CA HIS A 115 42.90 28.00 2.91
C HIS A 115 42.09 29.13 3.57
N HIS A 116 40.89 28.83 4.09
CA HIS A 116 39.99 29.84 4.66
C HIS A 116 40.27 30.19 6.11
N PHE A 117 40.74 29.24 6.91
CA PHE A 117 40.82 29.34 8.36
C PHE A 117 42.19 28.98 8.96
N GLY A 118 43.11 28.42 8.16
CA GLY A 118 44.45 27.98 8.62
C GLY A 118 44.43 26.74 9.50
N GLU A 119 43.31 26.02 9.52
CA GLU A 119 43.13 24.78 10.28
C GLU A 119 42.46 23.72 9.42
N SER A 120 42.95 22.49 9.53
CA SER A 120 42.45 21.35 8.77
C SER A 120 41.64 20.38 9.66
N PRO A 121 40.45 19.91 9.20
CA PRO A 121 39.65 18.91 9.90
C PRO A 121 40.29 17.51 9.89
N LEU A 122 41.35 17.30 9.11
CA LEU A 122 41.95 15.99 8.85
C LEU A 122 42.41 15.30 10.15
N LYS A 123 42.99 16.07 11.08
CA LYS A 123 43.47 15.51 12.35
C LYS A 123 42.34 14.87 13.16
N TYR A 124 41.19 15.55 13.29
CA TYR A 124 40.05 15.01 14.02
C TYR A 124 39.43 13.79 13.31
N LEU A 125 39.41 13.79 11.98
CA LEU A 125 38.86 12.68 11.19
C LEU A 125 39.69 11.40 11.29
N LEU A 126 41.01 11.51 11.42
CA LEU A 126 41.93 10.36 11.30
C LEU A 126 42.58 9.93 12.63
N ASP A 127 42.77 10.84 13.58
CA ASP A 127 43.41 10.54 14.87
C ASP A 127 42.35 10.28 15.95
N ASP A 128 42.50 9.16 16.66
CA ASP A 128 41.63 8.76 17.77
C ASP A 128 41.87 9.60 19.04
N ASN A 129 43.00 10.32 19.14
CA ASN A 129 43.46 11.01 20.35
C ASN A 129 43.48 12.54 20.24
N VAL A 130 42.45 13.14 19.64
CA VAL A 130 42.35 14.61 19.54
C VAL A 130 41.62 15.17 20.77
N PRO A 131 42.28 16.00 21.61
CA PRO A 131 41.62 16.68 22.71
C PRO A 131 40.81 17.86 22.18
N GLY A 132 39.50 17.84 22.39
CA GLY A 132 38.61 18.97 22.09
C GLY A 132 37.33 18.55 21.35
N ASN A 133 36.20 19.02 21.86
CA ASN A 133 34.86 18.83 21.26
C ASN A 133 34.21 20.18 20.90
N GLY A 134 35.02 21.22 20.67
CA GLY A 134 34.54 22.53 20.26
C GLY A 134 33.92 22.51 18.87
N ALA A 135 33.02 23.44 18.59
CA ALA A 135 32.33 23.54 17.32
C ALA A 135 33.32 23.74 16.16
N CYS A 136 34.38 24.54 16.34
CA CYS A 136 35.43 24.78 15.33
C CYS A 136 36.16 23.51 14.91
N THR A 137 36.20 22.48 15.76
CA THR A 137 36.79 21.19 15.41
C THR A 137 35.75 20.23 14.84
N VAL A 138 34.58 20.16 15.48
CA VAL A 138 33.55 19.15 15.18
C VAL A 138 32.78 19.45 13.90
N GLN A 139 32.35 20.69 13.67
CA GLN A 139 31.50 21.02 12.51
C GLN A 139 32.26 20.89 11.18
N PRO A 140 33.50 21.40 11.02
CA PRO A 140 34.29 21.16 9.80
C PRO A 140 34.57 19.68 9.55
N ALA A 141 34.85 18.91 10.60
CA ALA A 141 35.06 17.47 10.49
C ALA A 141 33.79 16.72 10.06
N LEU A 142 32.63 17.04 10.64
CA LEU A 142 31.35 16.45 10.25
C LEU A 142 30.96 16.81 8.81
N PHE A 143 31.12 18.07 8.39
CA PHE A 143 30.90 18.48 7.01
C PHE A 143 31.77 17.66 6.05
N THR A 144 33.07 17.57 6.35
CA THR A 144 34.03 16.83 5.54
C THR A 144 33.70 15.34 5.48
N GLN A 145 33.32 14.73 6.61
CA GLN A 145 32.86 13.34 6.68
C GLN A 145 31.65 13.13 5.77
N MET A 146 30.61 13.96 5.89
CA MET A 146 29.39 13.80 5.12
C MET A 146 29.61 13.99 3.61
N ALA A 147 30.41 14.99 3.23
CA ALA A 147 30.81 15.23 1.85
C ALA A 147 31.57 14.02 1.27
N ALA A 148 32.54 13.50 2.01
CA ALA A 148 33.34 12.35 1.59
C ALA A 148 32.54 11.05 1.56
N LEU A 149 31.60 10.84 2.50
CA LEU A 149 30.65 9.73 2.46
C LEU A 149 29.74 9.82 1.22
N ALA A 150 29.27 11.01 0.86
CA ALA A 150 28.51 11.20 -0.36
C ALA A 150 29.34 10.85 -1.61
N ALA A 151 30.60 11.29 -1.68
CA ALA A 151 31.52 10.93 -2.77
C ALA A 151 31.76 9.42 -2.84
N MET A 152 31.91 8.75 -1.69
CA MET A 152 32.03 7.30 -1.58
C MET A 152 30.78 6.59 -2.12
N TRP A 153 29.58 6.95 -1.66
CA TRP A 153 28.33 6.36 -2.15
C TRP A 153 28.14 6.58 -3.65
N ARG A 154 28.48 7.77 -4.17
CA ARG A 154 28.45 8.05 -5.62
C ARG A 154 29.43 7.19 -6.40
N SER A 155 30.62 6.91 -5.86
CA SER A 155 31.59 6.00 -6.49
C SER A 155 31.06 4.57 -6.61
N PHE A 156 30.15 4.17 -5.73
CA PHE A 156 29.40 2.92 -5.79
C PHE A 156 28.03 3.05 -6.49
N GLY A 157 27.85 4.07 -7.35
CA GLY A 157 26.69 4.16 -8.24
C GLY A 157 25.44 4.78 -7.64
N LEU A 158 25.49 5.26 -6.39
CA LEU A 158 24.36 5.91 -5.71
C LEU A 158 24.44 7.42 -5.86
N SER A 159 23.78 7.95 -6.89
CA SER A 159 23.59 9.39 -7.05
C SER A 159 22.28 9.87 -6.41
N PRO A 160 22.29 11.00 -5.67
CA PRO A 160 21.08 11.56 -5.10
C PRO A 160 20.14 12.08 -6.18
N HIS A 161 18.85 11.86 -5.99
CA HIS A 161 17.80 12.64 -6.66
C HIS A 161 17.32 13.79 -5.78
N VAL A 162 17.45 13.61 -4.46
CA VAL A 162 17.13 14.60 -3.43
C VAL A 162 18.22 14.53 -2.36
N THR A 163 18.62 15.67 -1.80
CA THR A 163 19.40 15.74 -0.56
C THR A 163 18.51 16.29 0.55
N VAL A 164 18.62 15.73 1.76
CA VAL A 164 17.86 16.15 2.94
C VAL A 164 18.84 16.44 4.06
N GLY A 165 18.85 17.68 4.56
CA GLY A 165 19.75 18.08 5.64
C GLY A 165 19.05 18.30 6.98
N HIS A 166 19.75 17.97 8.05
CA HIS A 166 19.34 18.25 9.43
C HIS A 166 20.33 19.23 10.10
N SER A 167 19.88 20.45 10.43
CA SER A 167 20.72 21.48 11.06
C SER A 167 21.97 21.77 10.21
N GLN A 168 23.19 21.67 10.76
CA GLN A 168 24.44 21.85 10.00
C GLN A 168 24.59 20.87 8.82
N GLY A 169 23.93 19.71 8.87
CA GLY A 169 23.91 18.75 7.77
C GLY A 169 23.32 19.34 6.48
N GLU A 170 22.48 20.37 6.58
CA GLU A 170 21.98 21.12 5.41
C GLU A 170 23.09 21.76 4.58
N ILE A 171 24.20 22.17 5.19
CA ILE A 171 25.32 22.76 4.45
C ILE A 171 26.02 21.69 3.60
N ALA A 172 26.19 20.48 4.13
CA ALA A 172 26.70 19.35 3.37
C ALA A 172 25.71 18.89 2.28
N ALA A 173 24.40 18.87 2.59
CA ALA A 173 23.35 18.54 1.62
C ALA A 173 23.34 19.51 0.43
N ALA A 174 23.45 20.82 0.70
CA ALA A 174 23.49 21.87 -0.31
C ALA A 174 24.81 21.85 -1.12
N TYR A 175 25.93 21.49 -0.49
CA TYR A 175 27.18 21.27 -1.20
C TYR A 175 27.10 20.07 -2.16
N VAL A 176 26.60 18.93 -1.68
CA VAL A 176 26.57 17.68 -2.45
C VAL A 176 25.58 17.75 -3.63
N CYS A 177 24.45 18.43 -3.47
CA CYS A 177 23.53 18.66 -4.59
C CYS A 177 24.06 19.73 -5.57
N GLY A 178 25.08 20.50 -5.20
CA GLY A 178 25.67 21.54 -6.04
C GLY A 178 25.05 22.93 -5.88
N ALA A 179 24.08 23.11 -5.00
CA ALA A 179 23.47 24.40 -4.69
C ALA A 179 24.47 25.38 -4.02
N VAL A 180 25.53 24.87 -3.41
CA VAL A 180 26.60 25.68 -2.79
C VAL A 180 27.97 25.15 -3.22
N SER A 181 28.90 26.06 -3.55
CA SER A 181 30.27 25.67 -3.91
C SER A 181 31.06 25.20 -2.68
N LEU A 182 32.11 24.38 -2.87
CA LEU A 182 32.96 23.94 -1.75
C LEU A 182 33.55 25.14 -0.98
N ALA A 183 33.94 26.19 -1.71
CA ALA A 183 34.51 27.38 -1.10
C ALA A 183 33.49 28.09 -0.19
N ASP A 184 32.26 28.25 -0.68
CA ASP A 184 31.17 28.87 0.07
C ASP A 184 30.74 28.00 1.27
N ALA A 185 30.61 26.68 1.07
CA ALA A 185 30.20 25.75 2.11
C ALA A 185 31.21 25.72 3.28
N THR A 186 32.51 25.66 2.99
CA THR A 186 33.56 25.70 4.03
C THR A 186 33.57 27.03 4.77
N LEU A 187 33.36 28.16 4.08
CA LEU A 187 33.21 29.48 4.72
C LEU A 187 32.01 29.53 5.66
N VAL A 188 30.85 29.01 5.25
CA VAL A 188 29.64 28.97 6.08
C VAL A 188 29.85 28.08 7.30
N VAL A 189 30.37 26.86 7.13
CA VAL A 189 30.62 25.94 8.25
C VAL A 189 31.63 26.54 9.24
N GLY A 190 32.75 27.06 8.77
CA GLY A 190 33.79 27.62 9.65
C GLY A 190 33.33 28.89 10.38
N SER A 191 32.62 29.79 9.70
CA SER A 191 32.05 30.99 10.33
C SER A 191 30.98 30.63 11.37
N ARG A 192 30.09 29.68 11.06
CA ARG A 192 29.09 29.16 12.00
C ARG A 192 29.74 28.53 13.22
N ALA A 193 30.80 27.75 13.01
CA ALA A 193 31.49 27.05 14.08
C ALA A 193 32.17 28.03 15.06
N ARG A 194 32.78 29.10 14.55
CA ARG A 194 33.37 30.17 15.37
C ARG A 194 32.34 30.91 16.20
N ALA A 195 31.24 31.33 15.58
CA ALA A 195 30.13 31.98 16.29
C ALA A 195 29.51 31.07 17.37
N ALA A 196 29.45 29.76 17.12
CA ALA A 196 28.97 28.79 18.10
C ALA A 196 29.92 28.64 19.31
N ASP A 197 31.24 28.65 19.08
CA ASP A 197 32.23 28.58 20.17
C ASP A 197 32.30 29.87 21.00
N GLU A 198 31.98 31.05 20.43
CA GLU A 198 31.89 32.30 21.18
C GLU A 198 30.73 32.31 22.20
N VAL A 199 29.63 31.61 21.91
CA VAL A 199 28.50 31.46 22.83
C VAL A 199 28.68 30.27 23.78
N ALA A 200 29.64 29.37 23.50
CA ALA A 200 29.89 28.19 24.31
C ALA A 200 30.52 28.55 25.67
N SER A 201 29.69 28.89 26.65
CA SER A 201 30.13 29.17 28.03
C SER A 201 30.18 27.93 28.93
N GLY A 202 29.70 26.78 28.44
CA GLY A 202 29.48 25.58 29.25
C GLY A 202 28.16 25.62 30.03
N ASP A 203 27.47 26.75 30.08
CA ASP A 203 26.21 26.92 30.82
C ASP A 203 24.99 26.35 30.09
N TYR A 204 25.13 25.98 28.81
CA TYR A 204 24.04 25.51 27.97
C TYR A 204 24.18 24.03 27.61
N ALA A 205 23.06 23.40 27.30
CA ALA A 205 23.00 22.04 26.78
C ALA A 205 21.86 21.86 25.77
N MET A 206 21.94 20.77 25.03
CA MET A 206 20.86 20.27 24.18
C MET A 206 20.57 18.82 24.54
N ALA A 207 19.32 18.38 24.42
CA ALA A 207 18.95 17.00 24.64
C ALA A 207 17.96 16.50 23.58
N VAL A 208 18.02 15.20 23.27
CA VAL A 208 16.98 14.48 22.52
C VAL A 208 16.10 13.75 23.52
N ILE A 209 14.79 13.78 23.29
CA ILE A 209 13.75 13.19 24.12
C ILE A 209 12.84 12.34 23.23
N ALA A 210 12.61 11.09 23.60
CA ALA A 210 11.65 10.20 22.95
C ALA A 210 10.23 10.46 23.48
N ALA A 211 9.73 11.67 23.25
CA ALA A 211 8.39 12.09 23.61
C ALA A 211 7.77 12.94 22.49
N ASP A 212 6.45 13.03 22.46
CA ASP A 212 5.75 13.91 21.53
C ASP A 212 5.95 15.39 21.88
N ARG A 213 5.51 16.25 20.96
CA ARG A 213 5.72 17.70 21.08
C ARG A 213 4.97 18.27 22.28
N ASP A 214 3.72 17.85 22.49
CA ASP A 214 2.88 18.36 23.57
C ASP A 214 3.49 18.00 24.93
N THR A 215 4.04 16.79 25.06
CA THR A 215 4.78 16.35 26.25
C THR A 215 6.04 17.18 26.48
N CYS A 216 6.80 17.49 25.44
CA CYS A 216 7.96 18.38 25.54
C CYS A 216 7.55 19.78 25.99
N ASP A 217 6.50 20.36 25.40
CA ASP A 217 5.99 21.68 25.77
C ASP A 217 5.50 21.70 27.23
N ASP A 218 4.84 20.63 27.70
CA ASP A 218 4.43 20.44 29.10
C ASP A 218 5.61 20.35 30.07
N LEU A 219 6.68 19.64 29.69
CA LEU A 219 7.90 19.53 30.48
C LEU A 219 8.60 20.89 30.60
N LEU A 220 8.70 21.63 29.50
CA LEU A 220 9.28 22.97 29.46
C LEU A 220 8.48 23.96 30.32
N ALA A 221 7.15 23.94 30.23
CA ALA A 221 6.26 24.83 30.98
C ALA A 221 6.35 24.66 32.51
N ARG A 222 6.83 23.50 33.00
CA ARG A 222 6.95 23.20 34.44
C ARG A 222 8.30 23.58 35.03
N ARG A 223 9.24 24.12 34.24
CA ARG A 223 10.58 24.48 34.71
C ARG A 223 10.72 25.99 34.87
N CYS A 224 11.45 26.40 35.91
CA CYS A 224 11.73 27.80 36.17
C CYS A 224 12.96 28.34 35.41
N GLY A 225 13.86 27.45 34.97
CA GLY A 225 15.03 27.83 34.16
C GLY A 225 14.69 27.83 32.66
N TRP A 226 15.56 28.40 31.83
CA TRP A 226 15.26 28.61 30.41
C TRP A 226 15.61 27.36 29.58
N ALA A 227 14.66 26.93 28.75
CA ALA A 227 14.84 25.96 27.67
C ALA A 227 13.73 26.12 26.63
N GLU A 228 14.02 25.79 25.38
CA GLU A 228 13.11 25.88 24.24
C GLU A 228 13.14 24.56 23.45
N LEU A 229 12.04 24.25 22.77
CA LEU A 229 11.99 23.20 21.76
C LEU A 229 12.87 23.61 20.56
N SER A 230 13.89 22.82 20.25
CA SER A 230 14.94 23.16 19.29
C SER A 230 14.93 22.26 18.04
N VAL A 231 14.40 21.04 18.15
CA VAL A 231 14.36 20.05 17.06
C VAL A 231 13.05 19.26 17.10
N VAL A 232 12.45 19.02 15.94
CA VAL A 232 11.33 18.10 15.72
C VAL A 232 11.77 17.07 14.69
N ASN A 233 12.19 15.89 15.17
CA ASN A 233 12.68 14.81 14.30
C ASN A 233 11.55 13.95 13.76
N SER A 234 10.58 13.62 14.61
CA SER A 234 9.38 12.84 14.29
C SER A 234 8.29 13.13 15.31
N THR A 235 7.14 12.47 15.18
CA THR A 235 6.02 12.59 16.13
C THR A 235 6.40 12.27 17.57
N GLY A 236 7.29 11.31 17.80
CA GLY A 236 7.72 10.86 19.12
C GLY A 236 9.20 11.10 19.43
N ILE A 237 9.95 11.83 18.60
CA ILE A 237 11.36 12.16 18.85
C ILE A 237 11.56 13.65 18.64
N ASN A 238 11.86 14.36 19.73
CA ASN A 238 12.02 15.81 19.76
C ASN A 238 13.31 16.19 20.49
N GLY A 239 13.79 17.41 20.27
CA GLY A 239 14.97 17.95 20.91
C GLY A 239 14.70 19.28 21.59
N ILE A 240 15.32 19.48 22.74
CA ILE A 240 15.26 20.72 23.52
C ILE A 240 16.65 21.30 23.69
N SER A 241 16.71 22.62 23.88
CA SER A 241 17.96 23.34 24.11
C SER A 241 17.75 24.48 25.11
N GLY A 242 18.71 24.69 26.00
CA GLY A 242 18.59 25.73 27.02
C GLY A 242 19.73 25.70 28.03
N ASP A 243 19.45 26.24 29.21
CA ASP A 243 20.33 26.17 30.37
C ASP A 243 20.63 24.71 30.70
N ARG A 244 21.90 24.39 30.94
CA ARG A 244 22.39 23.04 31.22
C ARG A 244 21.65 22.42 32.40
N ALA A 245 21.47 23.17 33.48
CA ALA A 245 20.77 22.68 34.67
C ALA A 245 19.31 22.34 34.37
N THR A 246 18.63 23.16 33.57
CA THR A 246 17.23 22.96 33.17
C THR A 246 17.08 21.73 32.27
N VAL A 247 17.92 21.65 31.23
CA VAL A 247 17.92 20.53 30.28
C VAL A 247 18.24 19.22 30.99
N GLN A 248 19.25 19.21 31.88
CA GLN A 248 19.59 18.03 32.66
C GLN A 248 18.44 17.61 33.57
N ALA A 249 17.78 18.55 34.26
CA ALA A 249 16.65 18.24 35.13
C ALA A 249 15.46 17.65 34.36
N ILE A 250 15.20 18.11 33.12
CA ILE A 250 14.18 17.52 32.25
C ILE A 250 14.59 16.10 31.85
N VAL A 251 15.85 15.90 31.43
CA VAL A 251 16.37 14.57 31.07
C VAL A 251 16.24 13.60 32.23
N ASP A 252 16.58 14.02 33.46
CA ASP A 252 16.49 13.20 34.66
C ASP A 252 15.03 12.82 34.98
N GLU A 253 14.09 13.78 34.91
CA GLU A 253 12.65 13.50 35.12
C GLU A 253 12.09 12.53 34.08
N VAL A 254 12.49 12.68 32.81
CA VAL A 254 12.05 11.77 31.74
C VAL A 254 12.66 10.39 31.92
N ALA A 255 13.92 10.31 32.34
CA ALA A 255 14.59 9.05 32.65
C ALA A 255 13.94 8.32 33.85
N GLU A 256 13.48 9.05 34.87
CA GLU A 256 12.71 8.48 35.99
C GLU A 256 11.39 7.83 35.54
N ARG A 257 10.82 8.30 34.43
CA ARG A 257 9.61 7.74 33.79
C ARG A 257 9.92 6.60 32.81
N ALA A 258 11.16 6.12 32.77
CA ALA A 258 11.65 5.10 31.84
C ALA A 258 11.48 5.46 30.35
N VAL A 259 11.47 6.76 30.03
CA VAL A 259 11.46 7.27 28.66
C VAL A 259 12.89 7.66 28.26
N PHE A 260 13.28 7.38 27.01
CA PHE A 260 14.62 7.72 26.53
C PHE A 260 14.80 9.24 26.46
N ALA A 261 15.81 9.75 27.16
CA ALA A 261 16.28 11.13 27.04
C ALA A 261 17.81 11.16 27.17
N ARG A 262 18.47 11.97 26.35
CA ARG A 262 19.93 12.05 26.34
C ARG A 262 20.41 13.45 26.00
N VAL A 263 21.30 13.98 26.84
CA VAL A 263 22.05 15.21 26.55
C VAL A 263 23.05 14.95 25.41
N ILE A 264 23.02 15.82 24.41
CA ILE A 264 23.94 15.83 23.27
C ILE A 264 25.18 16.64 23.66
N GLY A 265 26.37 16.24 23.17
CA GLY A 265 27.62 16.98 23.36
C GLY A 265 27.68 18.29 22.58
N VAL A 266 26.76 19.21 22.86
CA VAL A 266 26.67 20.58 22.34
C VAL A 266 26.61 21.53 23.53
N SER A 267 27.50 22.52 23.57
CA SER A 267 27.69 23.44 24.69
C SER A 267 27.12 24.85 24.47
N TYR A 268 26.33 25.03 23.40
CA TYR A 268 25.65 26.27 23.04
C TYR A 268 24.19 25.96 22.66
N PRO A 269 23.25 26.89 22.82
CA PRO A 269 21.84 26.58 22.68
C PRO A 269 21.34 26.82 21.24
N ALA A 270 21.76 25.96 20.31
CA ALA A 270 21.37 26.05 18.91
C ALA A 270 19.85 25.95 18.72
N HIS A 271 19.33 26.57 17.65
CA HIS A 271 17.92 26.52 17.27
C HIS A 271 16.95 27.13 18.30
N THR A 272 17.43 28.13 19.05
CA THR A 272 16.66 28.87 20.06
C THR A 272 16.65 30.37 19.79
N SER A 273 15.79 31.09 20.49
CA SER A 273 15.74 32.56 20.46
C SER A 273 17.05 33.27 20.78
N MET A 274 17.93 32.64 21.55
CA MET A 274 19.24 33.22 21.91
C MET A 274 20.13 33.47 20.69
N MET A 275 20.01 32.67 19.63
CA MET A 275 20.84 32.82 18.44
C MET A 275 20.60 34.15 17.70
N ASN A 276 19.52 34.87 18.00
CA ASN A 276 19.28 36.21 17.47
C ASN A 276 20.41 37.20 17.78
N GLY A 277 21.12 37.02 18.90
CA GLY A 277 22.26 37.88 19.27
C GLY A 277 23.47 37.74 18.32
N LEU A 278 23.55 36.64 17.56
CA LEU A 278 24.63 36.37 16.61
C LEU A 278 24.29 36.75 15.16
N ALA A 279 23.10 37.32 14.92
CA ALA A 279 22.59 37.55 13.57
C ALA A 279 23.53 38.44 12.74
N ASP A 280 23.87 39.63 13.27
CA ASP A 280 24.68 40.61 12.55
C ASP A 280 26.10 40.09 12.31
N GLU A 281 26.68 39.42 13.29
CA GLU A 281 28.03 38.85 13.22
C GLU A 281 28.13 37.72 12.21
N LEU A 282 27.22 36.74 12.28
CA LEU A 282 27.23 35.60 11.37
C LEU A 282 26.91 36.02 9.93
N ARG A 283 25.96 36.94 9.75
CA ARG A 283 25.64 37.49 8.42
C ARG A 283 26.80 38.30 7.87
N ALA A 284 27.46 39.14 8.67
CA ALA A 284 28.63 39.88 8.21
C ALA A 284 29.81 38.95 7.86
N ALA A 285 30.05 37.90 8.65
CA ALA A 285 31.11 36.92 8.42
C ALA A 285 30.92 36.13 7.11
N VAL A 286 29.66 35.89 6.73
CA VAL A 286 29.28 35.11 5.55
C VAL A 286 29.08 36.00 4.32
N ALA A 287 28.23 37.03 4.39
CA ALA A 287 27.76 37.81 3.23
C ALA A 287 28.87 38.42 2.38
N TYR A 288 29.93 38.96 3.00
CA TYR A 288 31.03 39.61 2.27
C TYR A 288 32.06 38.65 1.68
N ARG A 289 32.11 37.40 2.16
CA ARG A 289 33.13 36.42 1.79
C ARG A 289 32.61 35.35 0.83
N LEU A 290 31.29 35.17 0.76
CA LEU A 290 30.67 34.28 -0.21
C LEU A 290 30.98 34.71 -1.64
N LYS A 291 31.34 33.73 -2.47
CA LYS A 291 31.47 33.91 -3.92
C LYS A 291 30.10 34.10 -4.57
N ASN A 292 29.09 33.39 -4.07
CA ASN A 292 27.70 33.46 -4.53
C ASN A 292 26.80 33.90 -3.38
N SER A 293 26.05 34.99 -3.56
CA SER A 293 25.14 35.51 -2.54
C SER A 293 23.82 34.76 -2.43
N THR A 294 23.51 33.90 -3.40
CA THR A 294 22.31 33.07 -3.50
C THR A 294 22.72 31.64 -3.88
N PHE A 295 21.78 30.70 -3.76
CA PHE A 295 22.03 29.31 -4.10
C PHE A 295 22.14 29.11 -5.62
N LEU A 296 22.95 28.15 -6.03
CA LEU A 296 23.12 27.76 -7.42
C LEU A 296 21.98 26.83 -7.87
N ASP A 297 21.61 26.93 -9.14
CA ASP A 297 20.64 26.04 -9.77
C ASP A 297 21.23 24.65 -10.01
N THR A 298 20.44 23.60 -9.77
CA THR A 298 20.87 22.20 -9.84
C THR A 298 19.71 21.26 -10.14
N ASP A 299 20.01 20.15 -10.83
CA ASP A 299 19.06 19.07 -11.14
C ASP A 299 18.70 18.20 -9.92
N VAL A 300 19.36 18.41 -8.76
CA VAL A 300 19.13 17.65 -7.53
C VAL A 300 18.44 18.53 -6.49
N ASP A 301 17.20 18.17 -6.13
CA ASP A 301 16.42 18.92 -5.14
C ASP A 301 17.12 18.93 -3.77
N CYS A 302 17.27 20.12 -3.17
CA CYS A 302 17.82 20.29 -1.82
C CYS A 302 16.69 20.60 -0.84
N ILE A 303 16.46 19.73 0.14
CA ILE A 303 15.44 19.90 1.18
C ILE A 303 16.12 20.21 2.51
N GLY A 304 15.75 21.35 3.10
CA GLY A 304 16.23 21.80 4.40
C GLY A 304 15.19 21.63 5.51
N ALA A 305 15.62 21.14 6.66
CA ALA A 305 14.82 21.11 7.87
C ALA A 305 14.61 22.51 8.49
N THR A 306 15.38 23.53 8.10
CA THR A 306 15.20 24.93 8.52
C THR A 306 13.78 25.45 8.25
N LEU A 307 13.27 25.22 7.04
CA LEU A 307 11.93 25.61 6.61
C LEU A 307 10.98 24.40 6.50
N GLY A 308 11.53 23.18 6.58
CA GLY A 308 10.79 21.93 6.43
C GLY A 308 10.37 21.67 4.98
N GLY A 309 11.19 22.07 4.01
CA GLY A 309 10.87 22.03 2.59
C GLY A 309 12.08 22.36 1.71
N PRO A 310 11.90 22.57 0.39
CA PRO A 310 12.98 22.93 -0.53
C PRO A 310 13.72 24.20 -0.09
N VAL A 311 15.05 24.20 -0.24
CA VAL A 311 15.86 25.40 0.01
C VAL A 311 15.54 26.44 -1.09
N PRO A 312 15.09 27.64 -0.72
CA PRO A 312 14.68 28.65 -1.70
C PRO A 312 15.88 29.27 -2.41
N ILE A 313 15.96 29.10 -3.73
CA ILE A 313 17.10 29.56 -4.56
C ILE A 313 17.25 31.09 -4.51
N ASP A 314 16.13 31.81 -4.49
CA ASP A 314 16.10 33.28 -4.52
C ASP A 314 16.41 33.95 -3.17
N MET A 315 16.53 33.17 -2.10
CA MET A 315 16.84 33.71 -0.77
C MET A 315 18.34 34.00 -0.64
N PRO A 316 18.73 35.14 -0.04
CA PRO A 316 20.13 35.40 0.31
C PRO A 316 20.69 34.26 1.18
N ALA A 317 21.83 33.71 0.77
CA ALA A 317 22.43 32.55 1.44
C ALA A 317 22.83 32.88 2.90
N ASP A 318 23.31 34.09 3.17
CA ASP A 318 23.63 34.55 4.53
C ASP A 318 22.39 34.55 5.44
N GLU A 319 21.25 34.98 4.91
CA GLU A 319 19.98 34.99 5.64
C GLU A 319 19.50 33.56 5.91
N TYR A 320 19.51 32.69 4.89
CA TYR A 320 19.11 31.31 5.06
C TYR A 320 19.98 30.57 6.09
N TRP A 321 21.31 30.74 6.03
CA TRP A 321 22.21 30.05 6.97
C TRP A 321 22.10 30.55 8.40
N PHE A 322 21.78 31.83 8.59
CA PHE A 322 21.40 32.34 9.91
C PHE A 322 20.10 31.70 10.40
N LEU A 323 19.05 31.66 9.56
CA LEU A 323 17.79 30.99 9.89
C LEU A 323 17.99 29.51 10.20
N ASN A 324 18.91 28.82 9.51
CA ASN A 324 19.25 27.44 9.80
C ASN A 324 19.81 27.25 11.21
N LEU A 325 20.66 28.16 11.69
CA LEU A 325 21.18 28.11 13.07
C LEU A 325 20.12 28.50 14.11
N ARG A 326 19.20 29.40 13.74
CA ARG A 326 18.23 30.02 14.64
C ARG A 326 16.92 29.26 14.78
N ASN A 327 16.35 28.77 13.69
CA ASN A 327 15.02 28.17 13.67
C ASN A 327 15.03 26.75 14.22
N VAL A 328 13.87 26.33 14.74
CA VAL A 328 13.61 24.93 15.12
C VAL A 328 13.80 24.04 13.90
N VAL A 329 14.55 22.96 14.06
CA VAL A 329 14.81 22.00 12.99
C VAL A 329 13.55 21.16 12.74
N ARG A 330 12.90 21.32 11.59
CA ARG A 330 11.68 20.59 11.18
C ARG A 330 12.00 19.43 10.26
N PHE A 331 12.72 18.44 10.80
CA PHE A 331 13.13 17.26 10.04
C PHE A 331 11.94 16.35 9.69
N ASP A 332 10.93 16.32 10.56
CA ASP A 332 9.61 15.72 10.27
C ASP A 332 9.04 16.19 8.93
N LYS A 333 9.00 17.51 8.72
CA LYS A 333 8.52 18.12 7.47
C LYS A 333 9.46 17.88 6.30
N ALA A 334 10.77 17.90 6.53
CA ALA A 334 11.75 17.62 5.48
C ALA A 334 11.60 16.21 4.90
N ILE A 335 11.36 15.19 5.74
CA ILE A 335 11.09 13.82 5.28
C ILE A 335 9.74 13.72 4.55
N ALA A 336 8.71 14.41 5.03
CA ALA A 336 7.42 14.47 4.32
C ALA A 336 7.58 15.11 2.93
N ALA A 337 8.32 16.22 2.82
CA ALA A 337 8.62 16.88 1.55
C ALA A 337 9.42 15.98 0.60
N ALA A 338 10.42 15.26 1.11
CA ALA A 338 11.19 14.30 0.29
C ALA A 338 10.29 13.19 -0.26
N THR A 339 9.38 12.68 0.57
CA THR A 339 8.44 11.61 0.17
C THR A 339 7.43 12.11 -0.85
N ALA A 340 6.96 13.36 -0.73
CA ALA A 340 6.09 14.00 -1.72
C ALA A 340 6.75 14.15 -3.10
N LEU A 341 8.08 14.26 -3.15
CA LEU A 341 8.85 14.21 -4.40
C LEU A 341 9.11 12.76 -4.88
N GLY A 342 8.50 11.74 -4.27
CA GLY A 342 8.62 10.34 -4.66
C GLY A 342 9.88 9.63 -4.15
N VAL A 343 10.62 10.19 -3.19
CA VAL A 343 11.77 9.52 -2.57
C VAL A 343 11.29 8.28 -1.82
N ASN A 344 11.88 7.13 -2.13
CA ASN A 344 11.52 5.83 -1.53
C ASN A 344 12.74 5.00 -1.09
N THR A 345 13.92 5.61 -1.13
CA THR A 345 15.17 5.06 -0.60
C THR A 345 15.92 6.18 0.10
N PHE A 346 16.09 6.08 1.41
CA PHE A 346 16.80 7.03 2.25
C PHE A 346 18.13 6.43 2.70
N VAL A 347 19.22 7.14 2.46
CA VAL A 347 20.57 6.72 2.86
C VAL A 347 21.13 7.75 3.83
N GLU A 348 21.28 7.38 5.11
CA GLU A 348 21.89 8.25 6.11
C GLU A 348 23.43 8.22 5.99
N LEU A 349 24.01 9.39 5.74
CA LEU A 349 25.45 9.61 5.59
C LEU A 349 26.11 9.89 6.94
N ALA A 350 26.24 8.84 7.75
CA ALA A 350 26.80 8.92 9.09
C ALA A 350 27.69 7.71 9.39
N GLU A 351 28.73 7.91 10.20
CA GLU A 351 29.51 6.80 10.76
C GLU A 351 28.66 5.91 11.70
N HIS A 352 27.65 6.50 12.34
CA HIS A 352 26.67 5.79 13.14
C HIS A 352 25.28 6.42 12.94
N PRO A 353 24.22 5.62 12.70
CA PRO A 353 22.88 6.13 12.44
C PRO A 353 22.32 6.88 13.64
N THR A 354 21.78 8.06 13.39
CA THR A 354 21.15 8.93 14.38
C THR A 354 19.73 9.32 14.00
N LEU A 355 19.43 9.34 12.70
CA LEU A 355 18.14 9.79 12.17
C LEU A 355 17.29 8.65 11.62
N GLN A 356 17.85 7.45 11.40
CA GLN A 356 17.08 6.31 10.86
C GLN A 356 15.77 6.06 11.60
N LEU A 357 15.76 6.07 12.94
CA LEU A 357 14.54 5.82 13.70
C LEU A 357 13.47 6.89 13.41
N ALA A 358 13.87 8.16 13.40
CA ALA A 358 12.98 9.28 13.07
C ALA A 358 12.46 9.19 11.63
N ILE A 359 13.31 8.80 10.67
CA ILE A 359 12.90 8.54 9.28
C ILE A 359 11.83 7.45 9.24
N HIS A 360 12.06 6.31 9.89
CA HIS A 360 11.07 5.22 9.93
C HIS A 360 9.75 5.65 10.56
N GLU A 361 9.78 6.44 11.64
CA GLU A 361 8.57 6.92 12.29
C GLU A 361 7.77 7.87 11.38
N ASN A 362 8.44 8.82 10.73
CA ASN A 362 7.80 9.73 9.77
C ASN A 362 7.19 8.96 8.58
N LEU A 363 7.85 7.88 8.12
CA LEU A 363 7.36 7.05 7.02
C LEU A 363 6.15 6.19 7.38
N ARG A 364 5.85 5.93 8.66
CA ARG A 364 4.64 5.19 9.07
C ARG A 364 3.35 5.96 8.78
N GLY A 365 3.42 7.29 8.75
CA GLY A 365 2.27 8.17 8.51
C GLY A 365 2.06 8.54 7.03
N VAL A 366 2.89 8.05 6.11
CA VAL A 366 2.84 8.43 4.69
C VAL A 366 2.53 7.19 3.84
N GLU A 367 1.45 7.27 3.06
CA GLU A 367 1.12 6.23 2.08
C GLU A 367 2.12 6.28 0.91
N CYS A 368 2.98 5.27 0.83
CA CYS A 368 3.89 5.07 -0.30
C CYS A 368 3.41 3.86 -1.12
N GLU A 369 3.34 4.01 -2.45
CA GLU A 369 3.03 2.89 -3.37
C GLU A 369 4.00 1.69 -3.20
N GLN A 370 5.20 1.95 -2.70
CA GLN A 370 6.24 0.96 -2.43
C GLN A 370 6.82 1.14 -1.02
N PRO A 371 7.21 0.07 -0.33
CA PRO A 371 7.87 0.18 0.97
C PRO A 371 9.19 0.93 0.82
N ALA A 372 9.33 2.01 1.58
CA ALA A 372 10.55 2.80 1.62
C ALA A 372 11.71 1.99 2.21
N LEU A 373 12.90 2.13 1.63
CA LEU A 373 14.13 1.56 2.17
C LEU A 373 14.87 2.63 2.95
N VAL A 374 15.33 2.30 4.16
CA VAL A 374 16.15 3.18 4.98
C VAL A 374 17.42 2.42 5.33
N VAL A 375 18.57 2.94 4.91
CA VAL A 375 19.87 2.32 5.16
C VAL A 375 20.87 3.33 5.69
N GLY A 376 21.90 2.82 6.36
CA GLY A 376 22.99 3.64 6.92
C GLY A 376 24.29 3.36 6.22
N THR A 377 25.31 4.13 6.57
CA THR A 377 26.67 3.89 6.05
C THR A 377 27.43 2.90 6.91
N SER A 378 27.42 3.08 8.24
CA SER A 378 28.16 2.26 9.19
C SER A 378 27.48 2.28 10.57
N ASP A 379 28.02 1.53 11.53
CA ASP A 379 27.73 1.70 12.95
C ASP A 379 29.03 1.89 13.75
N ARG A 380 28.89 2.15 15.05
CA ARG A 380 30.01 2.49 15.95
C ARG A 380 30.91 1.28 16.28
N ALA A 381 30.39 0.06 16.14
CA ALA A 381 31.12 -1.17 16.42
C ALA A 381 31.82 -1.72 15.16
N ALA A 382 31.54 -1.16 13.99
CA ALA A 382 32.12 -1.58 12.72
C ALA A 382 33.65 -1.43 12.73
N ALA A 383 34.34 -2.57 12.55
CA ALA A 383 35.79 -2.61 12.38
C ALA A 383 36.22 -2.61 10.91
N ASP A 384 35.29 -2.86 9.99
CA ASP A 384 35.51 -2.98 8.56
C ASP A 384 34.32 -2.40 7.76
N LEU A 385 34.39 -2.48 6.43
CA LEU A 385 33.32 -1.99 5.53
C LEU A 385 32.13 -2.96 5.40
N GLY A 386 32.03 -4.02 6.20
CA GLY A 386 31.01 -5.06 6.05
C GLY A 386 29.57 -4.54 6.13
N VAL A 387 29.30 -3.58 7.03
CA VAL A 387 27.99 -2.92 7.15
C VAL A 387 27.65 -2.14 5.87
N LEU A 388 28.61 -1.36 5.37
CA LEU A 388 28.47 -0.62 4.12
C LEU A 388 28.22 -1.58 2.95
N THR A 389 29.03 -2.62 2.82
CA THR A 389 28.89 -3.61 1.73
C THR A 389 27.52 -4.28 1.76
N ARG A 390 27.00 -4.63 2.94
CA ARG A 390 25.66 -5.21 3.09
C ARG A 390 24.55 -4.24 2.71
N ASN A 391 24.65 -2.99 3.14
CA ASN A 391 23.66 -1.96 2.82
C ASN A 391 23.69 -1.63 1.32
N LEU A 392 24.87 -1.58 0.71
CA LEU A 392 25.05 -1.44 -0.74
C LEU A 392 24.44 -2.62 -1.50
N ALA A 393 24.70 -3.85 -1.05
CA ALA A 393 24.09 -5.04 -1.63
C ALA A 393 22.56 -5.00 -1.53
N THR A 394 22.01 -4.54 -0.41
CA THR A 394 20.57 -4.33 -0.20
C THR A 394 20.00 -3.33 -1.20
N LEU A 395 20.68 -2.21 -1.42
CA LEU A 395 20.27 -1.22 -2.42
C LEU A 395 20.33 -1.80 -3.85
N ALA A 396 21.41 -2.49 -4.20
CA ALA A 396 21.62 -3.05 -5.53
C ALA A 396 20.60 -4.15 -5.92
N VAL A 397 20.18 -4.99 -4.96
CA VAL A 397 19.15 -6.00 -5.22
C VAL A 397 17.76 -5.40 -5.41
N HIS A 398 17.47 -4.25 -4.79
CA HIS A 398 16.14 -3.62 -4.83
C HIS A 398 15.99 -2.58 -5.95
N HIS A 399 17.08 -1.94 -6.39
CA HIS A 399 17.06 -0.86 -7.37
C HIS A 399 17.18 -1.37 -8.80
N ALA A 400 16.10 -1.33 -9.60
CA ALA A 400 16.05 -1.86 -10.96
C ALA A 400 17.21 -1.37 -11.85
N ASP A 401 17.48 -0.06 -11.84
CA ASP A 401 18.47 0.58 -12.72
C ASP A 401 19.84 0.81 -12.06
N TYR A 402 20.21 -0.06 -11.12
CA TYR A 402 21.51 0.06 -10.43
C TYR A 402 22.69 -0.08 -11.41
N PRO A 403 23.70 0.81 -11.40
CA PRO A 403 24.80 0.79 -12.35
C PRO A 403 25.89 -0.22 -11.94
N TRP A 404 25.71 -1.51 -12.26
CA TRP A 404 26.57 -2.61 -11.80
C TRP A 404 28.07 -2.48 -12.08
N ASP A 405 28.46 -1.75 -13.12
CA ASP A 405 29.87 -1.55 -13.46
C ASP A 405 30.64 -0.83 -12.34
N CYS A 406 29.99 -0.02 -11.51
CA CYS A 406 30.63 0.66 -10.37
C CYS A 406 31.13 -0.28 -9.27
N LEU A 407 30.66 -1.54 -9.24
CA LEU A 407 31.09 -2.55 -8.26
C LEU A 407 32.28 -3.39 -8.75
N ARG A 408 32.73 -3.17 -9.98
CA ARG A 408 33.84 -3.91 -10.57
C ARG A 408 35.15 -3.27 -10.13
N ALA A 409 36.17 -4.09 -9.91
CA ALA A 409 37.52 -3.60 -9.73
C ALA A 409 37.98 -2.92 -11.04
N GLU A 410 38.62 -1.76 -10.92
CA GLU A 410 39.25 -1.08 -12.05
C GLU A 410 40.28 -2.02 -12.70
N PRO A 411 40.22 -2.26 -14.03
CA PRO A 411 41.17 -3.12 -14.69
C PRO A 411 42.57 -2.47 -14.68
N ASP A 412 43.60 -3.24 -14.36
CA ASP A 412 45.04 -2.87 -14.45
C ASP A 412 45.53 -2.67 -15.91
N GLY A 413 44.72 -2.03 -16.76
CA GLY A 413 45.01 -1.78 -18.18
C GLY A 413 44.92 -3.00 -19.10
N ARG A 414 44.68 -4.20 -18.56
CA ARG A 414 44.44 -5.43 -19.36
C ARG A 414 43.04 -5.98 -19.10
N THR A 415 42.21 -5.95 -20.12
CA THR A 415 40.90 -6.60 -20.10
C THR A 415 41.07 -8.10 -19.88
N ALA A 416 40.61 -8.59 -18.73
CA ALA A 416 40.51 -10.00 -18.41
C ALA A 416 39.84 -10.79 -19.55
N LEU A 417 40.48 -11.88 -20.00
CA LEU A 417 39.83 -12.84 -20.91
C LEU A 417 38.62 -13.50 -20.19
N PRO A 418 37.53 -13.80 -20.91
CA PRO A 418 36.40 -14.54 -20.35
C PRO A 418 36.83 -15.88 -19.77
N LEU A 419 36.17 -16.31 -18.70
CA LEU A 419 36.36 -17.63 -18.12
C LEU A 419 35.85 -18.69 -19.11
N MET A 420 36.74 -19.62 -19.51
CA MET A 420 36.38 -20.74 -20.37
C MET A 420 35.34 -21.62 -19.67
N ASP A 421 34.37 -22.11 -20.44
CA ASP A 421 33.29 -23.00 -19.98
C ASP A 421 32.42 -22.46 -18.83
N PHE A 422 32.48 -21.14 -18.58
CA PHE A 422 31.62 -20.51 -17.58
C PHE A 422 30.15 -20.70 -17.97
N PRO A 423 29.27 -21.14 -17.05
CA PRO A 423 27.91 -21.52 -17.39
C PRO A 423 27.15 -20.34 -18.01
N ASN A 424 26.19 -20.60 -18.89
CA ASN A 424 25.25 -19.58 -19.34
C ASN A 424 24.16 -19.35 -18.29
N ALA A 425 23.56 -18.15 -18.27
CA ALA A 425 22.44 -17.88 -17.39
C ALA A 425 21.28 -18.84 -17.72
N PRO A 426 20.75 -19.61 -16.76
CA PRO A 426 19.70 -20.57 -17.05
C PRO A 426 18.45 -19.83 -17.50
N MET A 427 17.85 -20.35 -18.56
CA MET A 427 16.53 -19.95 -19.03
C MET A 427 15.49 -20.81 -18.33
N ALA A 428 14.37 -20.19 -17.94
CA ALA A 428 13.20 -20.97 -17.55
C ALA A 428 12.78 -21.80 -18.76
N ARG A 429 12.96 -23.13 -18.68
CA ARG A 429 12.52 -24.03 -19.74
C ARG A 429 11.01 -24.11 -19.68
N VAL A 430 10.37 -23.29 -20.49
CA VAL A 430 8.95 -23.42 -20.80
C VAL A 430 8.87 -24.15 -22.13
N HIS A 431 8.15 -25.26 -22.16
CA HIS A 431 7.96 -26.02 -23.39
C HIS A 431 7.00 -25.28 -24.31
N LEU A 432 7.55 -24.43 -25.16
CA LEU A 432 6.83 -23.65 -26.16
C LEU A 432 6.95 -24.37 -27.51
N TRP A 433 6.20 -25.45 -27.65
CA TRP A 433 6.12 -26.23 -28.90
C TRP A 433 4.66 -26.35 -29.31
N GLN A 434 4.32 -25.90 -30.52
CA GLN A 434 3.01 -26.19 -31.11
C GLN A 434 3.06 -27.62 -31.67
N PRO A 435 2.35 -28.60 -31.09
CA PRO A 435 2.46 -29.98 -31.54
C PRO A 435 1.92 -30.13 -32.96
N TYR A 436 2.71 -30.72 -33.85
CA TYR A 436 2.23 -31.15 -35.16
C TYR A 436 1.39 -32.41 -34.97
N ALA A 437 0.07 -32.24 -34.96
CA ALA A 437 -0.98 -33.26 -34.95
C ALA A 437 -0.54 -34.66 -34.47
N THR A 438 -0.53 -34.87 -33.16
CA THR A 438 -0.70 -36.21 -32.59
C THR A 438 -1.33 -36.09 -31.20
N VAL A 439 -2.34 -36.93 -31.00
CA VAL A 439 -3.02 -37.17 -29.73
C VAL A 439 -1.98 -37.35 -28.62
N THR A 440 -2.11 -36.65 -27.48
CA THR A 440 -2.11 -37.19 -26.09
C THR A 440 -1.76 -36.11 -25.05
N THR A 441 -2.65 -35.99 -24.06
CA THR A 441 -2.53 -35.38 -22.70
C THR A 441 -2.01 -33.96 -22.53
N ALA A 442 -2.86 -33.10 -21.96
CA ALA A 442 -2.53 -31.75 -21.53
C ALA A 442 -1.46 -31.74 -20.41
N PRO A 443 -0.50 -30.79 -20.43
CA PRO A 443 0.47 -30.61 -19.35
C PRO A 443 -0.21 -30.07 -18.08
N PRO A 444 0.39 -30.28 -16.89
CA PRO A 444 -0.16 -29.76 -15.64
C PRO A 444 -0.09 -28.23 -15.64
N VAL A 445 -1.22 -27.61 -15.29
CA VAL A 445 -1.30 -26.17 -15.02
C VAL A 445 -0.26 -25.83 -13.93
N PRO A 446 0.59 -24.80 -14.11
CA PRO A 446 1.55 -24.41 -13.09
C PRO A 446 0.81 -24.07 -11.80
N GLN A 447 1.05 -24.84 -10.74
CA GLN A 447 0.55 -24.49 -9.41
C GLN A 447 1.32 -23.24 -8.97
N GLN A 448 0.59 -22.12 -8.85
CA GLN A 448 1.07 -20.96 -8.10
C GLN A 448 1.37 -21.38 -6.66
N PRO A 449 2.40 -20.79 -6.01
CA PRO A 449 2.74 -21.08 -4.63
C PRO A 449 1.51 -20.90 -3.74
N THR A 450 1.10 -21.98 -3.10
CA THR A 450 -0.04 -22.03 -2.19
C THR A 450 0.35 -21.39 -0.87
N ALA A 451 0.13 -20.08 -0.75
CA ALA A 451 -0.52 -19.61 0.47
C ALA A 451 -1.82 -20.41 0.59
N LYS A 452 -2.17 -20.91 1.79
CA LYS A 452 -3.43 -21.66 1.98
C LYS A 452 -4.56 -20.87 1.30
N PRO A 453 -5.20 -21.39 0.24
CA PRO A 453 -6.16 -20.61 -0.51
C PRO A 453 -7.33 -20.30 0.42
N THR A 454 -7.63 -19.02 0.60
CA THR A 454 -8.88 -18.63 1.24
C THR A 454 -10.00 -19.23 0.40
N PRO A 455 -10.82 -20.13 0.97
CA PRO A 455 -11.84 -20.83 0.20
C PRO A 455 -12.90 -19.85 -0.29
N ALA A 456 -13.47 -20.13 -1.45
CA ALA A 456 -14.68 -19.45 -1.92
C ALA A 456 -15.78 -19.59 -0.85
N ARG A 457 -16.45 -18.49 -0.52
CA ARG A 457 -17.54 -18.44 0.46
C ARG A 457 -18.82 -17.99 -0.21
N LEU A 458 -19.93 -18.52 0.28
CA LEU A 458 -21.26 -17.99 0.00
C LEU A 458 -21.53 -16.86 0.99
N LEU A 459 -21.89 -15.69 0.49
CA LEU A 459 -22.24 -14.50 1.24
C LEU A 459 -23.56 -13.94 0.70
N VAL A 460 -24.21 -13.05 1.45
CA VAL A 460 -25.45 -12.40 1.05
C VAL A 460 -25.42 -10.93 1.48
N GLU A 461 -26.15 -10.08 0.76
CA GLU A 461 -26.49 -8.75 1.26
C GLU A 461 -27.62 -8.90 2.29
N ASP A 462 -27.48 -8.22 3.42
CA ASP A 462 -28.50 -8.15 4.47
C ASP A 462 -28.68 -6.71 4.94
N TRP A 463 -29.89 -6.38 5.37
CA TRP A 463 -30.26 -5.03 5.80
C TRP A 463 -30.59 -5.01 7.29
N VAL A 464 -29.71 -4.36 8.06
CA VAL A 464 -29.79 -4.36 9.51
C VAL A 464 -30.44 -3.08 10.00
N ARG A 465 -31.53 -3.19 10.76
CA ARG A 465 -32.20 -2.02 11.34
C ARG A 465 -31.29 -1.34 12.36
N LEU A 466 -31.05 -0.05 12.18
CA LEU A 466 -30.26 0.76 13.10
C LEU A 466 -31.10 1.13 14.33
N SER A 467 -30.74 0.56 15.48
CA SER A 467 -31.34 0.90 16.77
C SER A 467 -30.71 2.13 17.41
N ARG A 468 -29.45 2.42 17.06
CA ARG A 468 -28.66 3.58 17.49
C ARG A 468 -27.82 4.07 16.33
N ARG A 469 -27.54 5.37 16.31
CA ARG A 469 -26.68 5.98 15.30
C ARG A 469 -25.82 7.07 15.91
N THR A 470 -24.58 7.14 15.43
CA THR A 470 -23.66 8.22 15.76
C THR A 470 -23.92 9.37 14.80
N LEU A 471 -24.17 10.57 15.33
CA LEU A 471 -24.45 11.74 14.53
C LEU A 471 -23.19 12.60 14.29
N VAL A 472 -23.13 13.27 13.15
CA VAL A 472 -22.16 14.34 12.87
C VAL A 472 -22.79 15.72 13.11
N PRO A 473 -21.98 16.78 13.33
CA PRO A 473 -22.48 18.14 13.44
C PRO A 473 -23.29 18.57 12.20
N PRO A 474 -24.14 19.61 12.33
CA PRO A 474 -24.90 20.16 11.21
C PRO A 474 -24.04 20.45 9.98
N ARG A 475 -24.50 20.00 8.81
CA ARG A 475 -23.78 20.06 7.53
C ARG A 475 -24.20 21.24 6.66
N SER A 476 -23.35 21.61 5.71
CA SER A 476 -23.64 22.58 4.65
C SER A 476 -23.90 21.82 3.35
N ILE A 477 -25.17 21.71 2.98
CA ILE A 477 -25.67 20.76 1.98
C ILE A 477 -25.93 21.44 0.63
N GLY A 478 -25.28 20.95 -0.42
CA GLY A 478 -25.62 21.24 -1.82
C GLY A 478 -26.54 20.19 -2.39
N ILE A 479 -27.73 20.59 -2.86
CA ILE A 479 -28.70 19.69 -3.47
C ILE A 479 -28.57 19.78 -4.99
N VAL A 480 -28.42 18.63 -5.66
CA VAL A 480 -28.39 18.52 -7.11
C VAL A 480 -29.68 17.84 -7.59
N ASP A 481 -30.56 18.62 -8.20
CA ASP A 481 -31.71 18.13 -8.98
C ASP A 481 -31.50 18.45 -10.46
N HIS A 482 -30.88 17.50 -11.17
CA HIS A 482 -30.54 17.66 -12.58
C HIS A 482 -31.74 17.68 -13.53
N THR A 483 -32.92 17.24 -13.06
CA THR A 483 -34.14 17.13 -13.87
C THR A 483 -35.13 18.26 -13.60
N GLY A 484 -35.04 18.91 -12.45
CA GLY A 484 -36.04 19.82 -11.92
C GLY A 484 -37.32 19.13 -11.42
N ALA A 485 -37.38 17.80 -11.47
CA ALA A 485 -38.56 17.02 -11.10
C ALA A 485 -38.70 16.80 -9.59
N CYS A 486 -37.68 17.17 -8.80
CA CYS A 486 -37.65 16.99 -7.35
C CYS A 486 -37.90 18.30 -6.58
N ALA A 487 -38.44 19.35 -7.21
CA ALA A 487 -38.59 20.67 -6.59
C ALA A 487 -39.31 20.68 -5.22
N GLU A 488 -40.38 19.88 -5.06
CA GLU A 488 -41.08 19.75 -3.77
C GLU A 488 -40.20 19.08 -2.70
N LEU A 489 -39.40 18.08 -3.09
CA LEU A 489 -38.46 17.41 -2.21
C LEU A 489 -37.29 18.31 -1.83
N VAL A 490 -36.79 19.12 -2.77
CA VAL A 490 -35.76 20.14 -2.51
C VAL A 490 -36.25 21.10 -1.43
N ALA A 491 -37.46 21.64 -1.56
CA ALA A 491 -38.05 22.52 -0.55
C ALA A 491 -38.15 21.84 0.83
N ALA A 492 -38.60 20.58 0.86
CA ALA A 492 -38.69 19.81 2.10
C ALA A 492 -37.33 19.53 2.76
N VAL A 493 -36.27 19.28 1.98
CA VAL A 493 -34.90 19.13 2.51
C VAL A 493 -34.39 20.43 3.11
N VAL A 494 -34.66 21.58 2.46
CA VAL A 494 -34.28 22.91 2.98
C VAL A 494 -34.99 23.23 4.29
N ASP A 495 -36.28 22.95 4.37
CA ASP A 495 -37.07 23.12 5.59
C ASP A 495 -36.56 22.22 6.72
N ALA A 496 -36.30 20.94 6.43
CA ALA A 496 -35.78 19.98 7.41
C ALA A 496 -34.36 20.33 7.87
N ALA A 497 -33.47 20.79 6.97
CA ALA A 497 -32.11 21.21 7.31
C ALA A 497 -32.16 22.38 8.30
N THR A 498 -32.99 23.39 8.02
CA THR A 498 -33.18 24.58 8.88
C THR A 498 -33.60 24.19 10.29
N GLN A 499 -34.50 23.21 10.44
CA GLN A 499 -34.96 22.73 11.75
C GLN A 499 -33.87 22.01 12.57
N THR A 500 -32.84 21.48 11.90
CA THR A 500 -31.71 20.77 12.52
C THR A 500 -30.45 21.64 12.70
N GLY A 501 -30.50 22.92 12.29
CA GLY A 501 -29.35 23.82 12.31
C GLY A 501 -28.36 23.61 11.15
N ALA A 502 -28.71 22.78 10.17
CA ALA A 502 -27.96 22.59 8.93
C ALA A 502 -28.40 23.62 7.88
N THR A 503 -27.56 23.85 6.87
CA THR A 503 -27.93 24.67 5.70
C THR A 503 -28.10 23.77 4.49
N ALA A 504 -29.08 24.08 3.64
CA ALA A 504 -29.25 23.37 2.38
C ALA A 504 -29.68 24.35 1.28
N ALA A 505 -29.14 24.19 0.08
CA ALA A 505 -29.51 24.98 -1.09
C ALA A 505 -29.39 24.14 -2.37
N LEU A 506 -30.24 24.44 -3.35
CA LEU A 506 -30.09 23.92 -4.71
C LEU A 506 -28.83 24.53 -5.34
N ILE A 507 -28.02 23.70 -6.01
CA ILE A 507 -26.79 24.13 -6.67
C ILE A 507 -26.77 23.77 -8.16
N ASP A 508 -26.27 24.69 -8.97
CA ASP A 508 -26.09 24.50 -10.42
C ASP A 508 -24.62 24.32 -10.83
N HIS A 509 -23.67 24.65 -9.94
CA HIS A 509 -22.22 24.59 -10.15
C HIS A 509 -21.50 24.20 -8.84
N VAL A 510 -20.22 23.83 -8.94
CA VAL A 510 -19.37 23.54 -7.78
C VAL A 510 -19.30 24.77 -6.88
N SER A 511 -19.56 24.59 -5.58
CA SER A 511 -19.46 25.64 -4.57
C SER A 511 -18.40 25.30 -3.53
N ALA A 512 -17.57 26.28 -3.17
CA ALA A 512 -16.54 26.10 -2.15
C ALA A 512 -17.08 26.11 -0.71
N ASP A 513 -18.31 26.61 -0.50
CA ASP A 513 -18.87 26.82 0.85
C ASP A 513 -19.64 25.61 1.42
N LEU A 514 -19.64 24.49 0.70
CA LEU A 514 -20.43 23.30 1.01
C LEU A 514 -19.52 22.14 1.42
N ASP A 515 -19.97 21.35 2.39
CA ASP A 515 -19.21 20.20 2.90
C ASP A 515 -19.83 18.85 2.52
N THR A 516 -21.05 18.87 1.97
CA THR A 516 -21.82 17.69 1.60
C THR A 516 -22.65 17.95 0.34
N TYR A 517 -22.62 17.04 -0.63
CA TYR A 517 -23.53 17.05 -1.78
C TYR A 517 -24.60 15.96 -1.68
N VAL A 518 -25.81 16.27 -2.12
CA VAL A 518 -26.97 15.36 -2.19
C VAL A 518 -27.53 15.39 -3.59
N VAL A 519 -27.33 14.32 -4.34
CA VAL A 519 -27.88 14.11 -5.68
C VAL A 519 -29.24 13.42 -5.55
N LEU A 520 -30.28 14.06 -6.06
CA LEU A 520 -31.64 13.52 -6.05
C LEU A 520 -31.94 12.83 -7.39
N LEU A 521 -32.24 11.54 -7.35
CA LEU A 521 -32.76 10.81 -8.51
C LEU A 521 -34.30 10.77 -8.43
N PRO A 522 -35.04 11.35 -9.40
CA PRO A 522 -36.49 11.31 -9.37
C PRO A 522 -37.02 9.87 -9.46
N PRO A 523 -38.20 9.58 -8.86
CA PRO A 523 -38.81 8.27 -8.97
C PRO A 523 -39.03 7.86 -10.43
N SER A 524 -38.56 6.68 -10.83
CA SER A 524 -38.80 6.14 -12.16
C SER A 524 -40.06 5.27 -12.17
N SER A 525 -40.95 5.50 -13.13
CA SER A 525 -42.14 4.67 -13.36
C SER A 525 -41.89 3.51 -14.32
N GLN A 526 -40.67 3.35 -14.84
CA GLN A 526 -40.36 2.35 -15.86
C GLN A 526 -40.33 0.95 -15.26
N ARG A 527 -41.30 0.12 -15.63
CA ARG A 527 -41.31 -1.32 -15.33
C ARG A 527 -40.79 -2.18 -16.49
N ASP A 528 -40.78 -1.62 -17.70
CA ASP A 528 -40.23 -2.27 -18.87
C ASP A 528 -38.70 -2.20 -18.84
N VAL A 529 -38.05 -3.35 -19.03
CA VAL A 529 -36.58 -3.50 -18.91
C VAL A 529 -35.84 -2.65 -19.95
N ALA A 530 -36.34 -2.57 -21.18
CA ALA A 530 -35.70 -1.80 -22.24
C ALA A 530 -35.81 -0.28 -22.00
N ARG A 531 -36.96 0.19 -21.51
CA ARG A 531 -37.15 1.59 -21.11
C ARG A 531 -36.32 1.97 -19.88
N ALA A 532 -36.24 1.08 -18.90
CA ALA A 532 -35.36 1.28 -17.75
C ALA A 532 -33.89 1.36 -18.20
N ALA A 533 -33.46 0.52 -19.14
CA ALA A 533 -32.11 0.58 -19.69
C ALA A 533 -31.83 1.91 -20.41
N ALA A 534 -32.80 2.42 -21.19
CA ALA A 534 -32.69 3.72 -21.83
C ALA A 534 -32.55 4.88 -20.81
N GLU A 535 -33.28 4.82 -19.70
CA GLU A 535 -33.18 5.84 -18.64
C GLU A 535 -31.81 5.79 -17.93
N VAL A 536 -31.28 4.60 -17.67
CA VAL A 536 -29.90 4.43 -17.16
C VAL A 536 -28.86 4.95 -18.16
N THR A 537 -29.08 4.72 -19.45
CA THR A 537 -28.25 5.27 -20.54
C THR A 537 -28.25 6.79 -20.52
N THR A 538 -29.40 7.44 -20.33
CA THR A 538 -29.47 8.90 -20.17
C THR A 538 -28.72 9.36 -18.91
N PHE A 539 -28.98 8.72 -17.76
CA PHE A 539 -28.36 9.09 -16.49
C PHE A 539 -26.83 9.03 -16.55
N PHE A 540 -26.25 7.92 -16.97
CA PHE A 540 -24.79 7.78 -17.09
C PHE A 540 -24.23 8.34 -18.38
N GLY A 541 -25.03 8.65 -19.40
CA GLY A 541 -24.52 9.14 -20.69
C GLY A 541 -24.42 10.66 -20.79
N GLU A 542 -25.23 11.39 -20.03
CA GLU A 542 -25.28 12.86 -20.07
C GLU A 542 -24.57 13.53 -18.88
N HIS A 543 -24.34 12.81 -17.79
CA HIS A 543 -23.65 13.28 -16.57
C HIS A 543 -24.24 14.55 -15.93
N THR A 544 -25.46 14.95 -16.26
CA THR A 544 -26.08 16.21 -15.78
C THR A 544 -26.28 16.25 -14.25
N TRP A 545 -26.30 15.07 -13.61
CA TRP A 545 -26.33 14.88 -12.16
C TRP A 545 -24.97 15.06 -11.48
N TRP A 546 -23.87 15.05 -12.23
CA TRP A 546 -22.51 15.20 -11.70
C TRP A 546 -21.98 16.61 -11.97
N ARG A 547 -21.61 17.32 -10.90
CA ARG A 547 -21.09 18.69 -11.00
C ARG A 547 -19.60 18.81 -10.72
N GLY A 548 -18.92 17.72 -10.37
CA GLY A 548 -17.59 17.73 -9.78
C GLY A 548 -17.63 17.92 -8.26
N ILE A 549 -16.45 17.93 -7.62
CA ILE A 549 -16.30 18.08 -6.17
C ILE A 549 -15.27 19.19 -5.87
N SER A 550 -15.53 20.03 -4.86
CA SER A 550 -14.54 20.95 -4.29
C SER A 550 -13.77 20.30 -3.13
N ASP A 551 -12.61 20.86 -2.78
CA ASP A 551 -11.76 20.37 -1.67
C ASP A 551 -12.45 20.41 -0.29
N THR A 552 -13.55 21.15 -0.16
CA THR A 552 -14.32 21.29 1.09
C THR A 552 -15.36 20.20 1.30
N VAL A 553 -15.76 19.50 0.23
CA VAL A 553 -16.78 18.44 0.30
C VAL A 553 -16.17 17.16 0.86
N SER A 554 -16.73 16.70 1.97
CA SER A 554 -16.30 15.48 2.68
C SER A 554 -17.22 14.29 2.41
N ALA A 555 -18.41 14.51 1.84
CA ALA A 555 -19.37 13.46 1.52
C ALA A 555 -20.27 13.81 0.32
N CYS A 556 -20.60 12.80 -0.49
CA CYS A 556 -21.56 12.87 -1.59
C CYS A 556 -22.61 11.77 -1.42
N TRP A 557 -23.89 12.13 -1.41
CA TRP A 557 -25.02 11.23 -1.26
C TRP A 557 -25.80 11.12 -2.54
N LEU A 558 -26.15 9.90 -2.96
CA LEU A 558 -27.19 9.65 -3.94
C LEU A 558 -28.47 9.22 -3.21
N VAL A 559 -29.58 9.87 -3.53
CA VAL A 559 -30.91 9.53 -3.01
C VAL A 559 -31.71 8.83 -4.10
N THR A 560 -32.15 7.62 -3.81
CA THR A 560 -32.98 6.78 -4.68
C THR A 560 -34.33 6.46 -4.02
N VAL A 561 -35.25 5.87 -4.80
CA VAL A 561 -36.60 5.53 -4.38
C VAL A 561 -36.92 4.10 -4.85
N GLY A 562 -36.99 3.18 -3.89
CA GLY A 562 -37.32 1.78 -4.12
C GLY A 562 -36.29 1.04 -4.98
N GLY A 563 -35.03 1.49 -5.02
CA GLY A 563 -33.92 0.85 -5.72
C GLY A 563 -33.31 -0.34 -4.96
N GLU A 564 -33.72 -0.59 -3.71
CA GLU A 564 -33.20 -1.67 -2.87
C GLU A 564 -34.34 -2.51 -2.26
N ALA A 565 -34.13 -3.82 -2.17
CA ALA A 565 -35.02 -4.73 -1.44
C ALA A 565 -34.51 -4.88 0.00
N VAL A 566 -35.17 -4.21 0.94
CA VAL A 566 -34.71 -4.06 2.33
C VAL A 566 -35.50 -5.00 3.24
N LEU A 567 -36.83 -5.01 3.08
CA LEU A 567 -37.74 -5.89 3.81
C LEU A 567 -38.38 -6.90 2.86
N ALA A 568 -38.76 -8.06 3.40
CA ALA A 568 -39.43 -9.10 2.60
C ALA A 568 -40.77 -8.67 1.99
N ALA A 569 -41.40 -7.63 2.54
CA ALA A 569 -42.65 -7.05 2.04
C ALA A 569 -42.44 -5.93 1.00
N ASP A 570 -41.19 -5.54 0.73
CA ASP A 570 -40.90 -4.50 -0.25
C ASP A 570 -41.31 -4.95 -1.67
N PRO A 571 -41.76 -4.02 -2.52
CA PRO A 571 -41.90 -4.30 -3.93
C PRO A 571 -40.53 -4.62 -4.56
N PRO A 572 -40.51 -5.27 -5.75
CA PRO A 572 -39.27 -5.49 -6.47
C PRO A 572 -38.51 -4.18 -6.70
N PRO A 573 -37.17 -4.19 -6.58
CA PRO A 573 -36.38 -2.97 -6.75
C PRO A 573 -36.53 -2.35 -8.13
N ASN A 574 -36.60 -1.03 -8.19
CA ASN A 574 -36.57 -0.28 -9.42
C ASN A 574 -35.19 -0.42 -10.09
N LEU A 575 -35.19 -0.90 -11.34
CA LEU A 575 -33.98 -1.21 -12.09
C LEU A 575 -33.06 0.00 -12.31
N VAL A 576 -33.63 1.18 -12.56
CA VAL A 576 -32.88 2.43 -12.81
C VAL A 576 -32.17 2.87 -11.56
N HIS A 577 -32.90 2.90 -10.44
CA HIS A 577 -32.39 3.34 -9.15
C HIS A 577 -31.34 2.37 -8.60
N ALA A 578 -31.55 1.06 -8.78
CA ALA A 578 -30.55 0.05 -8.44
C ALA A 578 -29.27 0.26 -9.27
N ALA A 579 -29.37 0.45 -10.59
CA ALA A 579 -28.20 0.68 -11.44
C ALA A 579 -27.44 1.97 -11.06
N ALA A 580 -28.18 3.06 -10.81
CA ALA A 580 -27.62 4.34 -10.40
C ALA A 580 -26.82 4.23 -9.08
N SER A 581 -27.35 3.52 -8.08
CA SER A 581 -26.68 3.35 -6.78
C SER A 581 -25.35 2.60 -6.90
N ALA A 582 -25.29 1.54 -7.71
CA ALA A 582 -24.05 0.78 -7.91
C ALA A 582 -23.01 1.54 -8.74
N GLY A 583 -23.42 2.27 -9.78
CA GLY A 583 -22.50 3.10 -10.56
C GLY A 583 -21.95 4.28 -9.76
N PHE A 584 -22.81 5.00 -9.03
CA PHE A 584 -22.41 6.10 -8.14
C PHE A 584 -21.42 5.66 -7.07
N ARG A 585 -21.63 4.47 -6.49
CA ARG A 585 -20.70 3.87 -5.52
C ARG A 585 -19.30 3.66 -6.10
N SER A 586 -19.19 3.26 -7.36
CA SER A 586 -17.91 3.04 -8.03
C SER A 586 -17.15 4.34 -8.32
N LEU A 587 -17.86 5.45 -8.50
CA LEU A 587 -17.26 6.78 -8.67
C LEU A 587 -16.42 7.19 -7.46
N GLY A 588 -16.83 6.80 -6.24
CA GLY A 588 -16.09 7.14 -5.02
C GLY A 588 -14.64 6.65 -4.98
N ALA A 589 -14.31 5.60 -5.73
CA ALA A 589 -12.93 5.11 -5.83
C ALA A 589 -11.98 6.07 -6.59
N GLN A 590 -12.51 7.09 -7.25
CA GLN A 590 -11.75 8.15 -7.93
C GLN A 590 -11.52 9.38 -7.04
N HIS A 591 -12.17 9.45 -5.87
CA HIS A 591 -12.11 10.60 -4.96
C HIS A 591 -11.71 10.18 -3.54
N PRO A 592 -10.44 9.78 -3.30
CA PRO A 592 -9.95 9.45 -1.97
C PRO A 592 -10.18 10.59 -0.98
N GLY A 593 -10.68 10.28 0.21
CA GLY A 593 -11.02 11.28 1.24
C GLY A 593 -12.45 11.81 1.17
N VAL A 594 -13.19 11.58 0.09
CA VAL A 594 -14.62 11.92 -0.02
C VAL A 594 -15.48 10.67 0.16
N ARG A 595 -16.48 10.74 1.05
CA ARG A 595 -17.35 9.59 1.34
C ARG A 595 -18.54 9.55 0.37
N PHE A 596 -18.57 8.56 -0.52
CA PHE A 596 -19.71 8.31 -1.40
C PHE A 596 -20.72 7.40 -0.73
N ARG A 597 -21.96 7.87 -0.62
CA ARG A 597 -23.01 7.26 0.18
C ARG A 597 -24.33 7.22 -0.55
N HIS A 598 -25.20 6.34 -0.09
CA HIS A 598 -26.47 6.08 -0.73
C HIS A 598 -27.59 6.02 0.32
N LEU A 599 -28.71 6.66 0.01
CA LEU A 599 -29.95 6.55 0.77
C LEU A 599 -31.07 6.11 -0.17
N ASP A 600 -31.70 4.98 0.13
CA ASP A 600 -32.89 4.52 -0.56
C ASP A 600 -34.17 4.80 0.24
N LEU A 601 -35.14 5.47 -0.39
CA LEU A 601 -36.43 5.82 0.20
C LEU A 601 -37.53 4.86 -0.28
N PRO A 602 -38.59 4.63 0.51
CA PRO A 602 -39.72 3.83 0.06
C PRO A 602 -40.55 4.61 -0.96
N GLY A 603 -41.15 3.90 -1.92
CA GLY A 603 -42.07 4.51 -2.88
C GLY A 603 -43.30 5.11 -2.21
N GLY A 604 -43.74 6.28 -2.67
CA GLY A 604 -44.95 6.96 -2.17
C GLY A 604 -44.78 7.71 -0.85
N LEU A 605 -43.55 7.86 -0.35
CA LEU A 605 -43.25 8.71 0.81
C LEU A 605 -43.53 10.19 0.48
N GLY A 606 -44.21 10.90 1.39
CA GLY A 606 -44.46 12.34 1.23
C GLY A 606 -43.16 13.15 1.28
N ALA A 607 -43.12 14.27 0.54
CA ALA A 607 -41.91 15.11 0.41
C ALA A 607 -41.35 15.56 1.76
N ALA A 608 -42.20 15.91 2.73
CA ALA A 608 -41.78 16.31 4.08
C ALA A 608 -41.02 15.19 4.82
N ASP A 609 -41.57 13.97 4.84
CA ASP A 609 -40.95 12.82 5.49
C ASP A 609 -39.67 12.39 4.77
N ALA A 610 -39.67 12.45 3.43
CA ALA A 610 -38.49 12.20 2.61
C ALA A 610 -37.38 13.23 2.88
N GLY A 611 -37.71 14.51 2.97
CA GLY A 611 -36.76 15.58 3.33
C GLY A 611 -36.14 15.36 4.72
N ALA A 612 -36.96 15.03 5.71
CA ALA A 612 -36.49 14.69 7.05
C ALA A 612 -35.58 13.45 7.05
N ALA A 613 -35.90 12.43 6.25
CA ALA A 613 -35.08 11.23 6.12
C ALA A 613 -33.71 11.52 5.47
N ILE A 614 -33.67 12.33 4.42
CA ILE A 614 -32.43 12.75 3.75
C ILE A 614 -31.51 13.50 4.73
N VAL A 615 -32.04 14.51 5.42
CA VAL A 615 -31.27 15.26 6.43
C VAL A 615 -30.79 14.32 7.54
N SER A 616 -31.65 13.40 8.00
CA SER A 616 -31.26 12.41 9.00
C SER A 616 -30.15 11.46 8.53
N ALA A 617 -30.13 11.07 7.26
CA ALA A 617 -29.13 10.19 6.68
C ALA A 617 -27.78 10.90 6.54
N VAL A 618 -27.78 12.13 6.01
CA VAL A 618 -26.59 12.98 5.86
C VAL A 618 -25.84 13.17 7.19
N HIS A 619 -26.58 13.25 8.30
CA HIS A 619 -26.00 13.39 9.62
C HIS A 619 -25.58 12.06 10.28
N THR A 620 -25.73 10.91 9.62
CA THR A 620 -25.29 9.62 10.15
C THR A 620 -23.81 9.40 9.84
N ARG A 621 -22.98 9.10 10.86
CA ARG A 621 -21.51 9.11 10.72
C ARG A 621 -20.94 7.92 9.97
N GLU A 622 -21.30 6.70 10.31
CA GLU A 622 -20.52 5.50 9.95
C GLU A 622 -21.10 4.76 8.72
N GLU A 623 -22.36 5.02 8.38
CA GLU A 623 -23.08 4.23 7.41
C GLU A 623 -22.94 4.79 5.98
N SER A 624 -22.57 3.91 5.05
CA SER A 624 -22.42 4.23 3.63
C SER A 624 -23.67 3.94 2.80
N GLU A 625 -24.46 2.96 3.22
CA GLU A 625 -25.61 2.44 2.48
C GLU A 625 -26.79 2.36 3.42
N LEU A 626 -27.71 3.32 3.29
CA LEU A 626 -28.88 3.45 4.14
C LEU A 626 -30.15 3.23 3.33
N ALA A 627 -31.18 2.72 4.00
CA ALA A 627 -32.54 2.72 3.47
C ALA A 627 -33.54 3.04 4.57
N LEU A 628 -34.59 3.79 4.22
CA LEU A 628 -35.71 4.06 5.12
C LEU A 628 -36.84 3.06 4.83
N ARG A 629 -37.30 2.33 5.84
CA ARG A 629 -38.51 1.49 5.78
C ARG A 629 -39.24 1.54 7.10
N ASP A 630 -40.58 1.60 7.07
CA ASP A 630 -41.44 1.60 8.26
C ASP A 630 -40.98 2.60 9.36
N GLY A 631 -40.51 3.79 8.95
CA GLY A 631 -40.00 4.84 9.84
C GLY A 631 -38.65 4.54 10.51
N GLY A 632 -37.99 3.43 10.18
CA GLY A 632 -36.64 3.07 10.64
C GLY A 632 -35.60 3.17 9.54
N LEU A 633 -34.36 3.52 9.92
CA LEU A 633 -33.21 3.40 9.03
C LEU A 633 -32.60 2.01 9.13
N TYR A 634 -32.25 1.46 7.98
CA TYR A 634 -31.58 0.18 7.80
C TYR A 634 -30.24 0.44 7.13
N ALA A 635 -29.22 -0.34 7.49
CA ALA A 635 -27.92 -0.26 6.86
C ALA A 635 -27.56 -1.58 6.18
N LYS A 636 -26.96 -1.49 4.98
CA LYS A 636 -26.54 -2.66 4.21
C LYS A 636 -25.29 -3.27 4.83
N ARG A 637 -25.27 -4.61 4.93
CA ARG A 637 -24.13 -5.42 5.37
C ARG A 637 -23.95 -6.59 4.41
N VAL A 638 -22.73 -7.09 4.30
CA VAL A 638 -22.44 -8.38 3.68
C VAL A 638 -22.20 -9.39 4.80
N VAL A 639 -22.95 -10.48 4.79
CA VAL A 639 -22.92 -11.48 5.87
C VAL A 639 -22.79 -12.90 5.29
N ALA A 640 -22.34 -13.83 6.13
CA ALA A 640 -22.50 -15.24 5.83
C ALA A 640 -23.99 -15.61 5.95
N PRO A 641 -24.54 -16.43 5.03
CA PRO A 641 -25.92 -16.85 5.12
C PRO A 641 -26.16 -17.81 6.29
N ASP A 642 -27.34 -17.74 6.92
CA ASP A 642 -27.80 -18.75 7.86
C ASP A 642 -27.87 -20.15 7.20
N ALA A 643 -27.62 -21.20 7.98
CA ALA A 643 -27.50 -22.59 7.53
C ALA A 643 -28.76 -23.19 6.84
N THR A 644 -29.85 -22.43 6.74
CA THR A 644 -31.18 -22.86 6.25
C THR A 644 -31.39 -22.70 4.74
N ILE A 645 -30.38 -22.27 3.96
CA ILE A 645 -30.57 -22.00 2.51
C ILE A 645 -30.69 -23.28 1.65
N VAL A 646 -30.36 -24.45 2.17
CA VAL A 646 -30.20 -25.67 1.34
C VAL A 646 -31.44 -26.57 1.39
N ASP A 647 -32.10 -26.76 0.24
CA ASP A 647 -33.02 -27.88 -0.01
C ASP A 647 -32.24 -29.03 -0.69
N PRO A 648 -32.23 -30.25 -0.16
CA PRO A 648 -31.43 -31.37 -0.69
C PRO A 648 -31.95 -31.97 -2.00
N ASP A 649 -32.92 -31.38 -2.70
CA ASP A 649 -33.42 -31.97 -3.96
C ASP A 649 -32.40 -31.79 -5.11
N THR A 650 -31.48 -32.76 -5.17
CA THR A 650 -30.28 -32.83 -6.02
C THR A 650 -30.54 -33.33 -7.44
N THR A 651 -31.73 -33.12 -8.01
CA THR A 651 -32.00 -33.56 -9.39
C THR A 651 -31.21 -32.71 -10.38
N LEU A 652 -30.32 -33.36 -11.13
CA LEU A 652 -29.55 -32.74 -12.21
C LEU A 652 -30.49 -32.27 -13.33
N PRO A 653 -30.28 -31.05 -13.88
CA PRO A 653 -31.09 -30.56 -14.99
C PRO A 653 -30.90 -31.44 -16.23
N ALA A 654 -31.99 -31.80 -16.90
CA ALA A 654 -31.94 -32.58 -18.12
C ALA A 654 -31.48 -31.72 -19.31
N HIS A 655 -31.91 -30.46 -19.38
CA HIS A 655 -31.48 -29.47 -20.36
C HIS A 655 -30.97 -28.17 -19.70
N VAL A 656 -29.70 -27.82 -19.96
CA VAL A 656 -29.07 -26.57 -19.53
C VAL A 656 -28.85 -25.65 -20.73
N LEU A 657 -29.47 -24.46 -20.73
CA LEU A 657 -29.20 -23.40 -21.69
C LEU A 657 -28.18 -22.42 -21.11
N ILE A 658 -27.11 -22.12 -21.83
CA ILE A 658 -26.07 -21.18 -21.38
C ILE A 658 -25.94 -20.04 -22.40
N VAL A 659 -26.40 -18.86 -22.01
CA VAL A 659 -26.31 -17.62 -22.78
C VAL A 659 -24.94 -16.99 -22.53
N GLY A 660 -24.25 -16.55 -23.60
CA GLY A 660 -22.82 -16.27 -23.53
C GLY A 660 -21.96 -17.54 -23.50
N GLY A 661 -22.52 -18.68 -23.91
CA GLY A 661 -21.96 -20.03 -23.73
C GLY A 661 -20.61 -20.30 -24.40
N ALA A 662 -20.23 -19.49 -25.40
CA ALA A 662 -18.92 -19.56 -26.05
C ALA A 662 -17.83 -18.70 -25.39
N GLY A 663 -18.21 -17.83 -24.44
CA GLY A 663 -17.27 -17.07 -23.63
C GLY A 663 -16.58 -17.95 -22.58
N HIS A 664 -15.50 -17.44 -21.99
CA HIS A 664 -14.72 -18.16 -20.98
C HIS A 664 -15.59 -18.68 -19.82
N LEU A 665 -16.52 -17.86 -19.31
CA LEU A 665 -17.40 -18.24 -18.20
C LEU A 665 -18.41 -19.32 -18.62
N GLY A 666 -19.03 -19.15 -19.79
CA GLY A 666 -19.99 -20.10 -20.34
C GLY A 666 -19.42 -21.51 -20.58
N LEU A 667 -18.14 -21.59 -20.98
CA LEU A 667 -17.45 -22.86 -21.18
C LEU A 667 -17.14 -23.59 -19.86
N GLU A 668 -16.87 -22.87 -18.77
CA GLU A 668 -16.69 -23.47 -17.44
C GLU A 668 -18.00 -24.04 -16.89
N PHE A 669 -19.13 -23.32 -17.07
CA PHE A 669 -20.46 -23.86 -16.77
C PHE A 669 -20.80 -25.10 -17.61
N CYS A 670 -20.53 -25.05 -18.91
CA CYS A 670 -20.74 -26.18 -19.82
C CYS A 670 -19.99 -27.43 -19.33
N GLU A 671 -18.72 -27.28 -18.99
CA GLU A 671 -17.89 -28.37 -18.51
C GLU A 671 -18.34 -28.90 -17.15
N HIS A 672 -18.75 -28.02 -16.23
CA HIS A 672 -19.29 -28.40 -14.93
C HIS A 672 -20.54 -29.29 -15.07
N PHE A 673 -21.55 -28.84 -15.81
CA PHE A 673 -22.79 -29.59 -15.98
C PHE A 673 -22.59 -30.86 -16.83
N ALA A 674 -21.70 -30.82 -17.83
CA ALA A 674 -21.38 -32.00 -18.61
C ALA A 674 -20.74 -33.10 -17.75
N ARG A 675 -19.82 -32.74 -16.85
CA ARG A 675 -19.17 -33.68 -15.92
C ARG A 675 -20.11 -34.20 -14.84
N ARG A 676 -21.04 -33.37 -14.38
CA ARG A 676 -22.10 -33.78 -13.45
C ARG A 676 -23.15 -34.70 -14.11
N GLY A 677 -23.15 -34.83 -15.44
CA GLY A 677 -24.00 -35.76 -16.17
C GLY A 677 -25.30 -35.16 -16.70
N ALA A 678 -25.37 -33.84 -16.92
CA ALA A 678 -26.51 -33.22 -17.59
C ALA A 678 -26.75 -33.87 -18.98
N GLY A 679 -28.01 -34.12 -19.32
CA GLY A 679 -28.38 -34.81 -20.55
C GLY A 679 -28.07 -34.00 -21.81
N ARG A 680 -28.51 -32.74 -21.84
CA ARG A 680 -28.35 -31.79 -22.93
C ARG A 680 -27.85 -30.45 -22.43
N ILE A 681 -26.93 -29.84 -23.18
CA ILE A 681 -26.43 -28.49 -22.91
C ILE A 681 -26.45 -27.68 -24.21
N THR A 682 -27.14 -26.55 -24.24
CA THR A 682 -27.22 -25.66 -25.40
C THR A 682 -26.48 -24.37 -25.10
N LEU A 683 -25.45 -24.06 -25.90
CA LEU A 683 -24.65 -22.84 -25.78
C LEU A 683 -25.12 -21.82 -26.80
N VAL A 684 -25.54 -20.64 -26.34
CA VAL A 684 -26.05 -19.55 -27.17
C VAL A 684 -25.04 -18.40 -27.19
N ASN A 685 -24.66 -17.95 -28.39
CA ASN A 685 -23.80 -16.77 -28.57
C ASN A 685 -23.88 -16.17 -29.99
N ARG A 686 -23.46 -14.92 -30.15
CA ARG A 686 -23.46 -14.18 -31.44
C ARG A 686 -22.55 -14.76 -32.53
N SER A 687 -21.41 -15.32 -32.14
CA SER A 687 -20.34 -15.77 -33.06
C SER A 687 -20.49 -17.23 -33.50
N GLY A 688 -21.43 -17.98 -32.93
CA GLY A 688 -21.58 -19.41 -33.16
C GLY A 688 -20.36 -20.21 -32.70
N LYS A 689 -20.01 -21.26 -33.46
CA LYS A 689 -18.90 -22.18 -33.14
C LYS A 689 -17.62 -21.71 -33.82
N THR A 690 -16.80 -20.94 -33.11
CA THR A 690 -15.42 -20.61 -33.54
C THR A 690 -14.50 -21.83 -33.41
N VAL A 691 -13.31 -21.79 -34.02
CA VAL A 691 -12.32 -22.88 -33.94
C VAL A 691 -11.91 -23.15 -32.48
N ALA A 692 -11.63 -22.10 -31.70
CA ALA A 692 -11.26 -22.25 -30.28
C ALA A 692 -12.38 -22.88 -29.43
N VAL A 693 -13.63 -22.46 -29.65
CA VAL A 693 -14.80 -23.03 -28.97
C VAL A 693 -15.01 -24.49 -29.39
N ALA A 694 -14.86 -24.80 -30.68
CA ALA A 694 -14.94 -26.16 -31.19
C ALA A 694 -13.96 -27.11 -30.47
N ASP A 695 -12.75 -26.63 -30.20
CA ASP A 695 -11.68 -27.41 -29.59
C ASP A 695 -11.95 -27.70 -28.11
N ARG A 696 -12.40 -26.69 -27.34
CA ARG A 696 -12.83 -26.91 -25.94
C ARG A 696 -14.00 -27.86 -25.87
N LEU A 697 -15.00 -27.70 -26.74
CA LEU A 697 -16.17 -28.59 -26.78
C LEU A 697 -15.82 -30.02 -27.17
N ARG A 698 -14.86 -30.25 -28.07
CA ARG A 698 -14.38 -31.59 -28.39
C ARG A 698 -13.82 -32.30 -27.15
N ARG A 699 -13.05 -31.59 -26.31
CA ARG A 699 -12.51 -32.15 -25.05
C ARG A 699 -13.61 -32.50 -24.06
N ILE A 700 -14.59 -31.61 -23.87
CA ILE A 700 -15.71 -31.86 -22.95
C ILE A 700 -16.54 -33.06 -23.43
N ARG A 701 -16.86 -33.11 -24.73
CA ARG A 701 -17.61 -34.22 -25.35
C ARG A 701 -16.88 -35.56 -25.26
N SER A 702 -15.54 -35.58 -25.32
CA SER A 702 -14.78 -36.83 -25.16
C SER A 702 -14.76 -37.37 -23.73
N ALA A 703 -14.99 -36.50 -22.73
CA ALA A 703 -14.93 -36.87 -21.32
C ALA A 703 -16.32 -37.09 -20.69
N THR A 704 -17.40 -36.85 -21.42
CA THR A 704 -18.77 -36.82 -20.89
C THR A 704 -19.78 -37.40 -21.89
N LYS A 705 -20.98 -37.75 -21.43
CA LYS A 705 -22.08 -38.24 -22.30
C LYS A 705 -23.08 -37.13 -22.67
N ALA A 706 -22.82 -35.89 -22.25
CA ALA A 706 -23.72 -34.77 -22.45
C ALA A 706 -23.85 -34.40 -23.94
N GLN A 707 -25.08 -34.21 -24.40
CA GLN A 707 -25.36 -33.70 -25.75
C GLN A 707 -25.17 -32.19 -25.77
N ILE A 708 -23.98 -31.74 -26.17
CA ILE A 708 -23.66 -30.31 -26.21
C ILE A 708 -23.96 -29.75 -27.61
N ARG A 709 -24.80 -28.73 -27.70
CA ARG A 709 -25.16 -27.99 -28.94
C ARG A 709 -24.66 -26.54 -28.85
N VAL A 710 -24.33 -25.94 -29.98
CA VAL A 710 -24.00 -24.50 -30.07
C VAL A 710 -24.92 -23.89 -31.09
N ASP A 711 -25.73 -22.93 -30.67
CA ASP A 711 -26.61 -22.18 -31.55
C ASP A 711 -26.15 -20.73 -31.65
N ARG A 712 -26.13 -20.21 -32.87
CA ARG A 712 -25.79 -18.83 -33.14
C ARG A 712 -27.05 -18.00 -32.98
N CYS A 713 -27.05 -17.11 -32.00
CA CYS A 713 -28.14 -16.16 -31.77
C CYS A 713 -27.56 -14.93 -31.08
N ASP A 714 -27.91 -13.76 -31.60
CA ASP A 714 -27.69 -12.49 -30.93
C ASP A 714 -28.93 -12.19 -30.09
N ILE A 715 -28.79 -12.21 -28.76
CA ILE A 715 -29.93 -11.98 -27.85
C ILE A 715 -30.43 -10.53 -27.87
N THR A 716 -29.66 -9.61 -28.46
CA THR A 716 -30.07 -8.22 -28.69
C THR A 716 -31.01 -8.07 -29.87
N ASP A 717 -31.19 -9.10 -30.71
CA ASP A 717 -32.10 -9.15 -31.85
C ASP A 717 -33.36 -9.98 -31.51
N ALA A 718 -34.53 -9.36 -31.56
CA ALA A 718 -35.80 -9.99 -31.20
C ALA A 718 -36.20 -11.13 -32.15
N ASP A 719 -35.90 -11.01 -33.45
CA ASP A 719 -36.24 -12.04 -34.43
C ASP A 719 -35.32 -13.24 -34.29
N ALA A 720 -34.03 -13.00 -33.99
CA ALA A 720 -33.06 -14.05 -33.70
C ALA A 720 -33.43 -14.85 -32.45
N VAL A 721 -33.90 -14.18 -31.39
CA VAL A 721 -34.35 -14.83 -30.15
C VAL A 721 -35.63 -15.63 -30.39
N SER A 722 -36.59 -15.10 -31.15
CA SER A 722 -37.83 -15.81 -31.50
C SER A 722 -37.52 -17.08 -32.30
N THR A 723 -36.64 -16.98 -33.31
CA THR A 723 -36.18 -18.13 -34.10
C THR A 723 -35.51 -19.20 -33.22
N LEU A 724 -34.69 -18.78 -32.25
CA LEU A 724 -34.06 -19.69 -31.29
C LEU A 724 -35.11 -20.39 -30.40
N ALA A 725 -36.12 -19.67 -29.92
CA ALA A 725 -37.19 -20.25 -29.10
C ALA A 725 -38.02 -21.28 -29.89
N GLU A 726 -38.35 -21.00 -31.15
CA GLU A 726 -39.08 -21.94 -32.01
C GLU A 726 -38.29 -23.23 -32.27
N LEU A 727 -36.98 -23.10 -32.48
CA LEU A 727 -36.07 -24.22 -32.70
C LEU A 727 -35.98 -25.17 -31.50
N HIS A 728 -36.22 -24.67 -30.29
CA HIS A 728 -36.17 -25.44 -29.03
C HIS A 728 -37.55 -25.68 -28.42
N ARG A 729 -38.64 -25.49 -29.19
CA ARG A 729 -40.03 -25.62 -28.70
C ARG A 729 -40.32 -26.95 -28.00
N ASP A 730 -39.76 -28.04 -28.52
CA ASP A 730 -39.95 -29.40 -27.99
C ASP A 730 -38.90 -29.79 -26.93
N ASP A 731 -37.94 -28.89 -26.66
CA ASP A 731 -36.78 -29.10 -25.81
C ASP A 731 -36.66 -27.99 -24.73
N PRO A 732 -37.66 -27.82 -23.83
CA PRO A 732 -37.65 -26.76 -22.82
C PRO A 732 -36.43 -26.86 -21.90
N ALA A 733 -35.91 -25.71 -21.44
CA ALA A 733 -34.77 -25.67 -20.51
C ALA A 733 -35.22 -25.86 -19.05
N ASP A 734 -34.46 -26.67 -18.31
CA ASP A 734 -34.57 -26.83 -16.85
C ASP A 734 -33.71 -25.84 -16.09
N LEU A 735 -32.64 -25.36 -16.73
CA LEU A 735 -31.74 -24.37 -16.18
C LEU A 735 -31.27 -23.45 -17.29
N ILE A 736 -31.52 -22.15 -17.15
CA ILE A 736 -30.95 -21.10 -18.00
C ILE A 736 -29.86 -20.39 -17.20
N ILE A 737 -28.64 -20.34 -17.72
CA ILE A 737 -27.52 -19.62 -17.13
C ILE A 737 -27.14 -18.46 -18.05
N HIS A 738 -27.22 -17.25 -17.52
CA HIS A 738 -26.78 -16.05 -18.21
C HIS A 738 -25.33 -15.74 -17.83
N ALA A 739 -24.38 -16.15 -18.69
CA ALA A 739 -22.94 -16.04 -18.50
C ALA A 739 -22.30 -15.02 -19.46
N ALA A 740 -23.06 -14.00 -19.90
CA ALA A 740 -22.52 -12.92 -20.71
C ALA A 740 -21.70 -11.96 -19.84
N VAL A 741 -20.42 -11.80 -20.18
CA VAL A 741 -19.49 -10.92 -19.47
C VAL A 741 -18.84 -10.00 -20.48
N ASP A 742 -18.82 -8.71 -20.15
CA ASP A 742 -18.04 -7.68 -20.83
C ASP A 742 -17.33 -6.87 -19.75
N TYR A 743 -16.00 -6.77 -19.84
CA TYR A 743 -15.17 -5.99 -18.92
C TYR A 743 -14.74 -4.71 -19.65
N SER A 744 -15.39 -3.60 -19.34
CA SER A 744 -15.01 -2.28 -19.84
C SER A 744 -14.70 -1.38 -18.66
N GLY A 745 -13.41 -1.19 -18.38
CA GLY A 745 -12.95 -0.19 -17.42
C GLY A 745 -13.01 1.19 -18.07
N VAL A 746 -13.93 2.04 -17.63
CA VAL A 746 -14.13 3.39 -18.19
C VAL A 746 -14.36 4.35 -17.03
N GLU A 747 -13.62 5.46 -17.01
CA GLU A 747 -13.82 6.53 -16.02
C GLU A 747 -15.04 7.37 -16.41
N LEU A 748 -15.62 8.12 -15.46
CA LEU A 748 -16.91 8.78 -15.68
C LEU A 748 -16.85 9.70 -16.90
N GLU A 749 -15.78 10.47 -17.07
CA GLU A 749 -15.60 11.44 -18.16
C GLU A 749 -15.62 10.81 -19.55
N ASP A 750 -15.24 9.53 -19.65
CA ASP A 750 -15.14 8.78 -20.90
C ASP A 750 -16.39 7.93 -21.18
N ILE A 751 -17.36 7.90 -20.26
CA ILE A 751 -18.63 7.20 -20.45
C ILE A 751 -19.46 7.94 -21.48
N THR A 752 -19.89 7.21 -22.52
CA THR A 752 -20.79 7.72 -23.55
C THR A 752 -22.11 6.97 -23.52
N SER A 753 -23.20 7.62 -23.93
CA SER A 753 -24.52 6.97 -24.05
C SER A 753 -24.47 5.68 -24.89
N ALA A 754 -23.67 5.65 -25.96
CA ALA A 754 -23.50 4.46 -26.80
C ALA A 754 -22.82 3.30 -26.05
N ALA A 755 -21.83 3.59 -25.19
CA ALA A 755 -21.18 2.58 -24.36
C ALA A 755 -22.13 2.03 -23.28
N VAL A 756 -22.94 2.89 -22.65
CA VAL A 756 -23.95 2.46 -21.66
C VAL A 756 -25.00 1.57 -22.30
N ASP A 757 -25.56 2.00 -23.43
CA ASP A 757 -26.55 1.21 -24.17
C ASP A 757 -25.98 -0.16 -24.56
N ALA A 758 -24.79 -0.21 -25.17
CA ALA A 758 -24.16 -1.47 -25.54
C ALA A 758 -23.98 -2.43 -24.35
N ALA A 759 -23.55 -1.92 -23.19
CA ALA A 759 -23.38 -2.72 -21.97
C ALA A 759 -24.71 -3.29 -21.44
N LEU A 760 -25.80 -2.52 -21.51
CA LEU A 760 -27.12 -2.94 -21.03
C LEU A 760 -27.89 -3.80 -22.02
N GLN A 761 -27.77 -3.55 -23.34
CA GLN A 761 -28.47 -4.30 -24.38
C GLN A 761 -28.09 -5.78 -24.35
N GLY A 762 -26.78 -6.07 -24.37
CA GLY A 762 -26.28 -7.45 -24.40
C GLY A 762 -26.50 -8.22 -23.09
N LYS A 763 -26.61 -7.51 -21.96
CA LYS A 763 -26.56 -8.11 -20.63
C LYS A 763 -27.91 -8.15 -19.92
N VAL A 764 -28.70 -7.08 -20.00
CA VAL A 764 -29.96 -6.94 -19.24
C VAL A 764 -31.16 -7.05 -20.17
N VAL A 765 -31.19 -6.27 -21.25
CA VAL A 765 -32.33 -6.26 -22.18
C VAL A 765 -32.44 -7.60 -22.93
N GLY A 766 -31.32 -8.09 -23.46
CA GLY A 766 -31.28 -9.33 -24.23
C GLY A 766 -31.67 -10.57 -23.42
N ILE A 767 -31.27 -10.65 -22.15
CA ILE A 767 -31.67 -11.78 -21.30
C ILE A 767 -33.15 -11.70 -20.91
N SER A 768 -33.69 -10.51 -20.60
CA SER A 768 -35.14 -10.35 -20.35
C SER A 768 -35.96 -10.87 -21.53
N ARG A 769 -35.61 -10.42 -22.75
CA ARG A 769 -36.28 -10.84 -23.98
C ARG A 769 -36.20 -12.35 -24.19
N LEU A 770 -35.05 -12.96 -23.95
CA LEU A 770 -34.89 -14.42 -24.05
C LEU A 770 -35.79 -15.15 -23.06
N LEU A 771 -35.91 -14.68 -21.82
CA LEU A 771 -36.71 -15.32 -20.78
C LEU A 771 -38.23 -15.21 -21.03
N GLU A 772 -38.67 -14.21 -21.80
CA GLU A 772 -40.08 -14.04 -22.20
C GLU A 772 -40.54 -15.11 -23.20
N VAL A 773 -39.68 -15.52 -24.13
CA VAL A 773 -40.09 -16.38 -25.26
C VAL A 773 -39.46 -17.76 -25.26
N PHE A 774 -38.29 -17.97 -24.63
CA PHE A 774 -37.62 -19.26 -24.65
C PHE A 774 -38.37 -20.30 -23.80
N PRO A 775 -38.64 -21.50 -24.33
CA PRO A 775 -39.41 -22.53 -23.62
C PRO A 775 -38.67 -23.02 -22.37
N ARG A 776 -39.36 -23.01 -21.23
CA ARG A 776 -38.86 -23.48 -19.92
C ARG A 776 -39.77 -24.55 -19.36
N THR A 777 -39.20 -25.49 -18.61
CA THR A 777 -40.00 -26.43 -17.83
C THR A 777 -40.72 -25.70 -16.70
N ARG A 778 -41.78 -26.31 -16.16
CA ARG A 778 -42.59 -25.70 -15.09
C ARG A 778 -41.74 -25.31 -13.87
N ASP A 779 -40.75 -26.13 -13.54
CA ASP A 779 -39.82 -25.92 -12.42
C ASP A 779 -38.45 -25.39 -12.89
N GLY A 780 -38.39 -24.86 -14.12
CA GLY A 780 -37.18 -24.37 -14.75
C GLY A 780 -36.56 -23.21 -13.97
N ARG A 781 -35.25 -23.30 -13.72
CA ARG A 781 -34.47 -22.32 -12.97
C ARG A 781 -33.75 -21.35 -13.89
N VAL A 782 -33.57 -20.11 -13.44
CA VAL A 782 -32.78 -19.10 -14.12
C VAL A 782 -31.69 -18.62 -13.18
N LEU A 783 -30.45 -18.67 -13.63
CA LEU A 783 -29.29 -18.13 -12.93
C LEU A 783 -28.72 -16.96 -13.74
N LEU A 784 -28.79 -15.76 -13.18
CA LEU A 784 -28.13 -14.58 -13.73
C LEU A 784 -26.73 -14.45 -13.12
N CYS A 785 -25.69 -14.48 -13.94
CA CYS A 785 -24.34 -14.20 -13.46
C CYS A 785 -24.13 -12.68 -13.38
N SER A 786 -24.11 -12.19 -12.16
CA SER A 786 -23.75 -10.83 -11.78
C SER A 786 -22.31 -10.81 -11.25
N SER A 787 -21.87 -9.67 -10.71
CA SER A 787 -20.54 -9.49 -10.15
C SER A 787 -20.61 -8.82 -8.79
N ILE A 788 -19.66 -9.17 -7.93
CA ILE A 788 -19.51 -8.53 -6.62
C ILE A 788 -19.29 -7.02 -6.70
N SER A 789 -18.79 -6.50 -7.83
CA SER A 789 -18.67 -5.06 -8.09
C SER A 789 -20.00 -4.33 -8.00
N ALA A 790 -21.14 -5.00 -8.20
CA ALA A 790 -22.47 -4.42 -7.97
C ALA A 790 -22.67 -3.98 -6.49
N THR A 791 -21.97 -4.62 -5.56
CA THR A 791 -22.09 -4.43 -4.10
C THR A 791 -20.94 -3.61 -3.53
N VAL A 792 -19.70 -3.95 -3.90
CA VAL A 792 -18.52 -3.29 -3.35
C VAL A 792 -17.98 -2.16 -4.23
N GLY A 793 -18.49 -2.00 -5.46
CA GLY A 793 -17.98 -1.03 -6.43
C GLY A 793 -16.53 -1.30 -6.85
N GLY A 794 -15.91 -0.34 -7.53
CA GLY A 794 -14.49 -0.37 -7.85
C GLY A 794 -14.09 0.77 -8.79
N ARG A 795 -12.80 1.14 -8.79
CA ARG A 795 -12.29 2.15 -9.71
C ARG A 795 -12.47 1.71 -11.16
N GLY A 796 -12.96 2.59 -12.02
CA GLY A 796 -13.27 2.28 -13.43
C GLY A 796 -14.45 1.32 -13.64
N MET A 797 -15.20 0.96 -12.60
CA MET A 797 -16.27 -0.06 -12.65
C MET A 797 -17.68 0.51 -12.71
N ILE A 798 -17.88 1.79 -13.08
CA ILE A 798 -19.20 2.45 -13.03
C ILE A 798 -20.24 1.68 -13.85
N LEU A 799 -20.01 1.50 -15.15
CA LEU A 799 -20.95 0.77 -16.03
C LEU A 799 -21.06 -0.71 -15.70
N TYR A 800 -19.94 -1.32 -15.30
CA TYR A 800 -19.92 -2.73 -14.93
C TYR A 800 -20.73 -2.99 -13.66
N ALA A 801 -20.58 -2.16 -12.62
CA ALA A 801 -21.35 -2.26 -11.38
C ALA A 801 -22.84 -1.96 -11.63
N ALA A 802 -23.15 -0.91 -12.40
CA ALA A 802 -24.52 -0.54 -12.74
C ALA A 802 -25.28 -1.66 -13.48
N SER A 803 -24.68 -2.22 -14.54
CA SER A 803 -25.30 -3.31 -15.32
C SER A 803 -25.50 -4.60 -14.51
N ASN A 804 -24.54 -4.95 -13.66
CA ASN A 804 -24.65 -6.12 -12.77
C ASN A 804 -25.71 -5.90 -11.68
N ARG A 805 -25.80 -4.70 -11.10
CA ARG A 805 -26.84 -4.38 -10.11
C ARG A 805 -28.24 -4.38 -10.73
N MET A 806 -28.36 -3.96 -11.99
CA MET A 806 -29.61 -4.05 -12.74
C MET A 806 -30.03 -5.52 -12.96
N LEU A 807 -29.09 -6.45 -13.17
CA LEU A 807 -29.38 -7.89 -13.18
C LEU A 807 -29.87 -8.40 -11.82
N ASP A 808 -29.26 -7.94 -10.73
CA ASP A 808 -29.66 -8.33 -9.38
C ASP A 808 -31.10 -7.92 -9.08
N ALA A 809 -31.48 -6.70 -9.47
CA ALA A 809 -32.84 -6.19 -9.35
C ALA A 809 -33.81 -6.92 -10.31
N LEU A 810 -33.39 -7.22 -11.53
CA LEU A 810 -34.19 -7.99 -12.50
C LEU A 810 -34.52 -9.39 -11.97
N ALA A 811 -33.57 -10.08 -11.31
CA ALA A 811 -33.84 -11.38 -10.70
C ALA A 811 -34.98 -11.31 -9.67
N LEU A 812 -35.02 -10.28 -8.84
CA LEU A 812 -36.07 -10.07 -7.85
C LEU A 812 -37.42 -9.70 -8.50
N SER A 813 -37.41 -8.92 -9.59
CA SER A 813 -38.62 -8.65 -10.38
C SER A 813 -39.20 -9.94 -10.95
N LEU A 814 -38.37 -10.76 -11.59
CA LEU A 814 -38.75 -12.04 -12.16
C LEU A 814 -39.27 -13.01 -11.09
N GLN A 815 -38.65 -13.04 -9.90
CA GLN A 815 -39.15 -13.81 -8.76
C GLN A 815 -40.57 -13.40 -8.36
N SER A 816 -40.85 -12.08 -8.32
CA SER A 816 -42.19 -11.57 -7.99
C SER A 816 -43.25 -11.94 -9.03
N GLU A 817 -42.83 -12.19 -10.27
CA GLU A 817 -43.66 -12.67 -11.38
C GLU A 817 -43.79 -14.20 -11.42
N GLY A 818 -43.20 -14.90 -10.44
CA GLY A 818 -43.27 -16.36 -10.31
C GLY A 818 -42.21 -17.13 -11.09
N VAL A 819 -41.22 -16.46 -11.66
CA VAL A 819 -40.07 -17.10 -12.31
C VAL A 819 -39.05 -17.49 -11.24
N ASN A 820 -38.61 -18.76 -11.23
CA ASN A 820 -37.55 -19.23 -10.34
C ASN A 820 -36.18 -18.71 -10.81
N CYS A 821 -35.90 -17.45 -10.53
CA CYS A 821 -34.70 -16.74 -10.95
C CYS A 821 -33.85 -16.33 -9.74
N ILE A 822 -32.54 -16.48 -9.80
CA ILE A 822 -31.62 -15.87 -8.83
C ILE A 822 -30.50 -15.15 -9.58
N SER A 823 -29.96 -14.11 -8.97
CA SER A 823 -28.69 -13.53 -9.35
C SER A 823 -27.57 -14.01 -8.44
N LEU A 824 -26.45 -14.42 -9.03
CA LEU A 824 -25.21 -14.71 -8.31
C LEU A 824 -24.15 -13.69 -8.67
N GLN A 825 -23.73 -12.92 -7.66
CA GLN A 825 -22.62 -12.00 -7.76
C GLN A 825 -21.30 -12.77 -7.61
N TRP A 826 -20.59 -12.95 -8.71
CA TRP A 826 -19.31 -13.64 -8.70
C TRP A 826 -18.15 -12.70 -8.36
N GLY A 827 -17.25 -13.17 -7.49
CA GLY A 827 -15.91 -12.62 -7.33
C GLY A 827 -15.00 -12.95 -8.52
N HIS A 828 -13.72 -12.64 -8.41
CA HIS A 828 -12.77 -12.84 -9.49
C HIS A 828 -12.43 -14.34 -9.72
N TRP A 829 -12.43 -14.82 -10.97
CA TRP A 829 -12.05 -16.19 -11.33
C TRP A 829 -10.70 -16.21 -12.05
N ASN A 830 -9.85 -17.17 -11.73
CA ASN A 830 -8.48 -17.29 -12.27
C ASN A 830 -8.38 -17.70 -13.75
N VAL A 831 -9.51 -17.85 -14.44
CA VAL A 831 -9.62 -18.15 -15.88
C VAL A 831 -9.91 -16.90 -16.73
N HIS A 832 -10.15 -15.76 -16.09
CA HIS A 832 -10.42 -14.47 -16.75
C HIS A 832 -9.20 -13.54 -16.64
N ALA A 833 -8.08 -13.95 -17.24
CA ALA A 833 -7.05 -12.98 -17.57
C ALA A 833 -7.56 -12.20 -18.79
N ASP A 834 -7.99 -10.96 -18.58
CA ASP A 834 -8.22 -10.02 -19.68
C ASP A 834 -6.93 -9.90 -20.50
N GLU A 835 -7.05 -9.66 -21.81
CA GLU A 835 -5.89 -9.53 -22.70
C GLU A 835 -4.89 -8.45 -22.22
N ASP A 836 -5.36 -7.48 -21.43
CA ASP A 836 -4.59 -6.38 -20.82
C ASP A 836 -4.41 -6.48 -19.29
N GLY A 837 -5.06 -7.44 -18.60
CA GLY A 837 -4.92 -7.67 -17.14
C GLY A 837 -5.51 -6.60 -16.20
N SER A 838 -6.27 -5.63 -16.69
CA SER A 838 -6.73 -4.46 -15.92
C SER A 838 -7.82 -4.78 -14.88
N ALA A 839 -8.84 -5.58 -15.19
CA ALA A 839 -9.92 -5.88 -14.24
C ALA A 839 -9.46 -6.78 -13.07
N ALA A 840 -8.50 -7.67 -13.33
CA ALA A 840 -7.86 -8.50 -12.31
C ALA A 840 -7.05 -7.66 -11.30
N ALA A 841 -6.33 -6.64 -11.78
CA ALA A 841 -5.60 -5.71 -10.92
C ALA A 841 -6.57 -4.81 -10.10
N MET A 842 -7.66 -4.35 -10.70
CA MET A 842 -8.67 -3.52 -10.04
C MET A 842 -9.40 -4.26 -8.91
N LEU A 843 -9.79 -5.52 -9.11
CA LEU A 843 -10.44 -6.34 -8.08
C LEU A 843 -9.47 -6.83 -6.99
N ALA A 844 -8.21 -7.12 -7.34
CA ALA A 844 -7.19 -7.50 -6.38
C ALA A 844 -6.86 -6.34 -5.40
N ASN A 845 -6.95 -5.10 -5.85
CA ASN A 845 -6.79 -3.92 -4.99
C ASN A 845 -7.88 -3.84 -3.92
N LEU A 846 -9.09 -4.36 -4.15
CA LEU A 846 -10.21 -4.38 -3.20
C LEU A 846 -10.14 -5.55 -2.19
N GLY A 847 -9.07 -6.35 -2.17
CA GLY A 847 -8.95 -7.52 -1.30
C GLY A 847 -9.74 -8.75 -1.76
N VAL A 848 -10.29 -8.74 -2.99
CA VAL A 848 -10.91 -9.92 -3.61
C VAL A 848 -9.81 -10.87 -4.10
N ILE A 849 -9.88 -12.13 -3.68
CA ILE A 849 -8.91 -13.17 -4.03
C ILE A 849 -9.40 -13.95 -5.25
N PRO A 850 -8.54 -14.22 -6.27
CA PRO A 850 -8.89 -15.07 -7.39
C PRO A 850 -9.32 -16.47 -6.96
N MET A 851 -10.50 -16.92 -7.42
CA MET A 851 -11.02 -18.27 -7.18
C MET A 851 -10.77 -19.18 -8.38
N ARG A 852 -10.58 -20.48 -8.13
CA ARG A 852 -10.66 -21.48 -9.20
C ARG A 852 -12.13 -21.68 -9.59
N PRO A 853 -12.49 -21.76 -10.90
CA PRO A 853 -13.86 -22.00 -11.35
C PRO A 853 -14.54 -23.18 -10.66
N ALA A 854 -13.81 -24.29 -10.50
CA ALA A 854 -14.35 -25.48 -9.84
C ALA A 854 -14.77 -25.21 -8.38
N ASP A 855 -14.01 -24.41 -7.64
CA ASP A 855 -14.31 -24.08 -6.25
C ASP A 855 -15.48 -23.08 -6.16
N ALA A 856 -15.48 -22.07 -7.03
CA ALA A 856 -16.57 -21.10 -7.12
C ALA A 856 -17.89 -21.80 -7.49
N LEU A 857 -17.88 -22.66 -8.51
CA LEU A 857 -19.05 -23.43 -8.95
C LEU A 857 -19.52 -24.45 -7.91
N ALA A 858 -18.60 -25.05 -7.14
CA ALA A 858 -18.98 -25.96 -6.05
C ALA A 858 -19.80 -25.26 -4.97
N VAL A 859 -19.55 -23.97 -4.72
CA VAL A 859 -20.30 -23.16 -3.76
C VAL A 859 -21.56 -22.58 -4.39
N GLY A 860 -21.44 -21.95 -5.57
CA GLY A 860 -22.53 -21.19 -6.18
C GLY A 860 -23.61 -22.04 -6.84
N MET A 861 -23.33 -23.29 -7.22
CA MET A 861 -24.35 -24.16 -7.84
C MET A 861 -25.21 -24.92 -6.83
N ASN A 862 -25.04 -24.68 -5.54
CA ASN A 862 -25.98 -25.17 -4.54
C ASN A 862 -27.37 -24.56 -4.78
N PRO A 863 -28.48 -25.24 -4.44
CA PRO A 863 -29.80 -24.66 -4.56
C PRO A 863 -29.91 -23.42 -3.65
N LEU A 864 -30.17 -22.25 -4.23
CA LEU A 864 -30.35 -20.99 -3.50
C LEU A 864 -31.77 -20.48 -3.74
N ARG A 865 -32.32 -19.80 -2.73
CA ARG A 865 -33.68 -19.20 -2.76
C ARG A 865 -33.67 -17.68 -2.90
N ARG A 866 -32.50 -17.05 -2.75
CA ARG A 866 -32.30 -15.60 -2.87
C ARG A 866 -31.01 -15.31 -3.62
N ASN A 867 -30.87 -14.07 -4.08
CA ASN A 867 -29.62 -13.57 -4.63
C ASN A 867 -28.49 -13.77 -3.61
N ALA A 868 -27.29 -14.09 -4.10
CA ALA A 868 -26.14 -14.35 -3.25
C ALA A 868 -24.84 -13.92 -3.92
N ILE A 869 -23.78 -13.91 -3.13
CA ILE A 869 -22.44 -13.52 -3.51
C ILE A 869 -21.53 -14.73 -3.32
N VAL A 870 -20.72 -15.06 -4.31
CA VAL A 870 -19.68 -16.08 -4.20
C VAL A 870 -18.33 -15.42 -4.40
N ALA A 871 -17.55 -15.34 -3.33
CA ALA A 871 -16.24 -14.67 -3.37
C ALA A 871 -15.26 -15.27 -2.35
N ALA A 872 -13.98 -15.11 -2.63
CA ALA A 872 -12.91 -15.28 -1.67
C ALA A 872 -12.35 -13.89 -1.34
N PHE A 873 -12.16 -13.61 -0.05
CA PHE A 873 -11.74 -12.30 0.44
C PHE A 873 -10.61 -12.42 1.46
N ASP A 874 -9.65 -11.50 1.36
CA ASP A 874 -8.87 -11.06 2.51
C ASP A 874 -9.71 -10.00 3.25
N SER A 875 -10.37 -10.40 4.34
CA SER A 875 -11.37 -9.55 5.01
C SER A 875 -10.76 -8.29 5.63
N ASP A 876 -9.53 -8.37 6.13
CA ASP A 876 -8.87 -7.21 6.75
C ASP A 876 -8.37 -6.25 5.69
N ARG A 877 -7.80 -6.76 4.60
CA ARG A 877 -7.42 -5.93 3.45
C ARG A 877 -8.65 -5.29 2.79
N ALA A 878 -9.72 -6.05 2.55
CA ALA A 878 -10.93 -5.53 1.93
C ALA A 878 -11.60 -4.44 2.78
N ARG A 879 -11.66 -4.63 4.11
CA ARG A 879 -12.18 -3.62 5.05
C ARG A 879 -11.33 -2.36 5.02
N SER A 880 -10.01 -2.49 5.10
CA SER A 880 -9.07 -1.37 5.05
C SER A 880 -9.23 -0.55 3.77
N VAL A 881 -9.30 -1.21 2.61
CA VAL A 881 -9.44 -0.53 1.32
C VAL A 881 -10.81 0.15 1.20
N LEU A 882 -11.90 -0.50 1.61
CA LEU A 882 -13.23 0.12 1.58
C LEU A 882 -13.35 1.30 2.55
N GLU A 883 -12.60 1.29 3.66
CA GLU A 883 -12.60 2.38 4.64
C GLU A 883 -12.03 3.68 4.06
N THR A 884 -11.06 3.61 3.14
CA THR A 884 -10.55 4.81 2.43
C THR A 884 -11.63 5.59 1.68
N CYS A 885 -12.73 4.92 1.30
CA CYS A 885 -13.90 5.50 0.65
C CYS A 885 -15.10 5.65 1.62
N GLY A 886 -14.90 5.42 2.92
CA GLY A 886 -15.93 5.49 3.97
C GLY A 886 -16.95 4.35 3.94
N ARG A 887 -16.55 3.14 3.52
CA ARG A 887 -17.42 1.97 3.31
C ARG A 887 -16.98 0.72 4.09
N GLY A 888 -16.07 0.82 5.07
CA GLY A 888 -15.59 -0.33 5.85
C GLY A 888 -16.71 -1.07 6.57
N GLU A 889 -17.73 -0.35 7.05
CA GLU A 889 -18.90 -0.91 7.75
C GLU A 889 -19.70 -1.94 6.94
N LEU A 890 -19.63 -1.89 5.60
CA LEU A 890 -20.29 -2.88 4.74
C LEU A 890 -19.87 -4.32 5.06
N LEU A 891 -18.61 -4.50 5.47
CA LEU A 891 -18.02 -5.82 5.79
C LEU A 891 -17.85 -6.05 7.30
N ALA A 892 -18.44 -5.21 8.16
CA ALA A 892 -18.26 -5.28 9.62
C ALA A 892 -18.69 -6.62 10.23
N GLN A 893 -19.68 -7.28 9.64
CA GLN A 893 -20.24 -8.55 10.14
C GLN A 893 -19.59 -9.80 9.52
N LEU A 894 -18.60 -9.63 8.64
CA LEU A 894 -17.77 -10.75 8.21
C LEU A 894 -16.69 -10.99 9.27
N GLU A 895 -16.96 -11.92 10.19
CA GLU A 895 -15.98 -12.36 11.17
C GLU A 895 -14.70 -12.85 10.47
N SER A 896 -13.54 -12.33 10.90
CA SER A 896 -12.28 -13.05 10.74
C SER A 896 -12.41 -14.34 11.55
N ARG A 897 -12.41 -15.50 10.89
CA ARG A 897 -12.30 -16.77 11.61
C ARG A 897 -11.15 -16.65 12.63
N PRO A 898 -11.34 -17.05 13.90
CA PRO A 898 -10.22 -17.31 14.78
C PRO A 898 -9.34 -18.33 14.08
N ALA A 899 -8.02 -18.11 14.09
CA ALA A 899 -7.08 -19.19 13.80
C ALA A 899 -7.48 -20.40 14.65
N ALA A 900 -7.48 -21.58 14.04
CA ALA A 900 -7.84 -22.83 14.70
C ALA A 900 -7.14 -22.95 16.07
N GLU A 901 -7.88 -23.38 17.10
CA GLU A 901 -7.38 -23.68 18.43
C GLU A 901 -6.01 -24.35 18.36
N LEU A 902 -4.98 -23.65 18.84
CA LEU A 902 -3.70 -24.27 19.19
C LEU A 902 -3.98 -25.27 20.32
N PRO A 903 -3.34 -26.46 20.29
CA PRO A 903 -3.53 -27.45 21.35
C PRO A 903 -3.11 -26.85 22.70
N ALA A 904 -3.98 -26.97 23.69
CA ALA A 904 -3.78 -26.48 25.04
C ALA A 904 -2.54 -27.11 25.71
N ALA A 905 -1.83 -26.25 26.46
CA ALA A 905 -0.79 -26.53 27.44
C ALA A 905 0.43 -27.31 26.92
N GLY A 906 1.31 -26.59 26.22
CA GLY A 906 2.75 -26.90 26.23
C GLY A 906 3.31 -26.57 27.62
N ASP A 907 4.12 -27.48 28.17
CA ASP A 907 4.76 -27.39 29.48
C ASP A 907 5.40 -26.00 29.68
N ASP A 908 4.99 -25.22 30.70
CA ASP A 908 5.55 -23.88 31.00
C ASP A 908 7.09 -23.93 31.11
N ALA A 909 7.63 -25.08 31.49
CA ALA A 909 9.06 -25.38 31.53
C ALA A 909 9.71 -25.40 30.14
N GLU A 910 9.01 -25.91 29.12
CA GLU A 910 9.50 -25.99 27.74
C GLU A 910 9.40 -24.64 27.03
N LEU A 911 8.33 -23.87 27.27
CA LEU A 911 8.17 -22.50 26.77
C LEU A 911 9.24 -21.57 27.37
N SER A 912 9.46 -21.65 28.69
CA SER A 912 10.52 -20.91 29.37
C SER A 912 11.90 -21.24 28.81
N LYS A 913 12.19 -22.53 28.57
CA LYS A 913 13.48 -22.97 28.02
C LYS A 913 13.71 -22.47 26.59
N ARG A 914 12.69 -22.47 25.75
CA ARG A 914 12.77 -21.98 24.36
C ARG A 914 12.96 -20.47 24.30
N PHE A 915 12.19 -19.71 25.07
CA PHE A 915 12.34 -18.25 25.13
C PHE A 915 13.71 -17.84 25.67
N LEU A 916 14.20 -18.50 26.73
CA LEU A 916 15.52 -18.21 27.29
C LEU A 916 16.66 -18.54 26.33
N LYS A 917 16.52 -19.61 25.53
CA LYS A 917 17.49 -19.96 24.49
C LYS A 917 17.53 -18.89 23.39
N LEU A 918 16.37 -18.47 22.91
CA LEU A 918 16.23 -17.38 21.93
C LEU A 918 16.84 -16.08 22.47
N LEU A 919 16.57 -15.76 23.74
CA LEU A 919 17.13 -14.58 24.38
C LEU A 919 18.66 -14.67 24.49
N ALA A 920 19.20 -15.78 24.99
CA ALA A 920 20.65 -16.03 25.11
C ALA A 920 21.37 -15.91 23.76
N GLU A 921 20.79 -16.46 22.68
CA GLU A 921 21.32 -16.34 21.32
C GLU A 921 21.28 -14.90 20.80
N THR A 922 20.30 -14.10 21.22
CA THR A 922 20.12 -12.73 20.72
C THR A 922 21.00 -11.72 21.45
N ILE A 923 21.23 -11.93 22.75
CA ILE A 923 22.12 -11.08 23.55
C ILE A 923 23.59 -11.58 23.60
N GLY A 924 23.85 -12.81 23.12
CA GLY A 924 25.19 -13.36 22.96
C GLY A 924 25.83 -13.91 24.25
N VAL A 925 25.05 -14.49 25.18
CA VAL A 925 25.61 -15.12 26.40
C VAL A 925 25.83 -16.63 26.21
N ASP A 926 26.90 -17.16 26.80
CA ASP A 926 27.36 -18.56 26.67
C ASP A 926 26.47 -19.64 27.33
N GLY A 927 25.24 -19.30 27.74
CA GLY A 927 24.28 -20.28 28.26
C GLY A 927 23.08 -19.68 28.97
N VAL A 928 21.96 -20.41 28.98
CA VAL A 928 20.69 -20.01 29.64
C VAL A 928 20.84 -19.87 31.16
N GLU A 929 21.82 -20.55 31.76
CA GLU A 929 22.09 -20.58 33.20
C GLU A 929 22.68 -19.26 33.73
N ALA A 930 23.23 -18.42 32.86
CA ALA A 930 23.81 -17.11 33.21
C ALA A 930 22.77 -15.98 33.24
N ILE A 931 21.53 -16.25 32.85
CA ILE A 931 20.47 -15.24 32.72
C ILE A 931 19.62 -15.22 34.00
N ASP A 932 19.74 -14.15 34.79
CA ASP A 932 18.83 -13.90 35.92
C ASP A 932 17.45 -13.49 35.41
N LYS A 933 16.42 -14.27 35.77
CA LYS A 933 15.04 -14.12 35.28
C LYS A 933 14.26 -13.00 35.98
N THR A 934 14.77 -12.54 37.13
CA THR A 934 14.10 -11.59 38.01
C THR A 934 14.45 -10.14 37.71
N VAL A 935 15.53 -9.91 36.97
CA VAL A 935 15.99 -8.57 36.57
C VAL A 935 15.42 -8.15 35.21
N PRO A 936 15.30 -6.84 34.94
CA PRO A 936 14.88 -6.33 33.64
C PRO A 936 15.80 -6.79 32.50
N MET A 937 15.24 -7.09 31.32
CA MET A 937 16.02 -7.59 30.18
C MET A 937 17.10 -6.61 29.69
N VAL A 938 16.90 -5.30 29.89
CA VAL A 938 17.91 -4.26 29.65
C VAL A 938 19.11 -4.36 30.59
N ALA A 939 18.93 -4.84 31.82
CA ALA A 939 20.01 -4.98 32.81
C ALA A 939 20.93 -6.18 32.52
N ILE A 940 20.46 -7.14 31.72
CA ILE A 940 21.25 -8.29 31.22
C ILE A 940 21.84 -8.03 29.82
N GLY A 941 21.78 -6.79 29.33
CA GLY A 941 22.46 -6.36 28.11
C GLY A 941 21.62 -6.33 26.83
N LEU A 942 20.29 -6.44 26.91
CA LEU A 942 19.41 -6.29 25.74
C LEU A 942 19.36 -4.83 25.24
N ASP A 943 19.93 -4.57 24.07
CA ASP A 943 19.83 -3.28 23.39
C ASP A 943 18.60 -3.16 22.46
N SER A 944 18.39 -2.00 21.83
CA SER A 944 17.21 -1.74 20.98
C SER A 944 17.17 -2.57 19.69
N LEU A 945 18.32 -2.93 19.12
CA LEU A 945 18.39 -3.80 17.94
C LEU A 945 18.10 -5.25 18.32
N GLN A 946 18.66 -5.68 19.45
CA GLN A 946 18.40 -6.99 20.03
C GLN A 946 16.93 -7.12 20.49
N ALA A 947 16.30 -6.07 21.00
CA ALA A 947 14.89 -6.07 21.35
C ALA A 947 13.97 -6.21 20.12
N LEU A 948 14.33 -5.57 19.01
CA LEU A 948 13.64 -5.74 17.72
C LEU A 948 13.80 -7.17 17.19
N GLU A 949 14.99 -7.75 17.31
CA GLU A 949 15.25 -9.12 16.90
C GLU A 949 14.54 -10.13 17.82
N VAL A 950 14.56 -9.93 19.15
CA VAL A 950 13.78 -10.74 20.11
C VAL A 950 12.30 -10.66 19.77
N ARG A 951 11.74 -9.46 19.54
CA ARG A 951 10.34 -9.30 19.12
C ARG A 951 10.04 -10.06 17.82
N ARG A 952 10.91 -9.91 16.81
CA ARG A 952 10.73 -10.56 15.51
C ARG A 952 10.76 -12.07 15.66
N ARG A 953 11.75 -12.61 16.37
CA ARG A 953 11.89 -14.04 16.60
C ARG A 953 10.78 -14.59 17.49
N VAL A 954 10.29 -13.83 18.47
CA VAL A 954 9.14 -14.23 19.30
C VAL A 954 7.84 -14.25 18.48
N LYS A 955 7.61 -13.27 17.61
CA LYS A 955 6.49 -13.26 16.68
C LYS A 955 6.52 -14.44 15.71
N VAL A 956 7.71 -14.84 15.26
CA VAL A 956 7.88 -16.00 14.36
C VAL A 956 7.74 -17.33 15.11
N GLU A 957 8.28 -17.44 16.33
CA GLU A 957 8.39 -18.71 17.04
C GLU A 957 7.21 -19.02 17.97
N PHE A 958 6.53 -17.98 18.49
CA PHE A 958 5.42 -18.09 19.43
C PHE A 958 4.12 -17.41 18.94
N ASP A 959 4.10 -16.87 17.71
CA ASP A 959 2.95 -16.14 17.11
C ASP A 959 2.39 -15.01 18.01
N HIS A 960 3.27 -14.41 18.81
CA HIS A 960 2.93 -13.37 19.78
C HIS A 960 3.71 -12.10 19.49
N ASP A 961 3.03 -10.96 19.36
CA ASP A 961 3.69 -9.68 19.13
C ASP A 961 3.98 -9.01 20.48
N LEU A 962 5.26 -8.93 20.84
CA LEU A 962 5.70 -8.19 22.02
C LEU A 962 5.96 -6.73 21.64
N GLU A 963 5.47 -5.79 22.44
CA GLU A 963 5.82 -4.38 22.23
C GLU A 963 7.31 -4.16 22.54
N VAL A 964 8.02 -3.50 21.64
CA VAL A 964 9.45 -3.15 21.85
C VAL A 964 9.62 -2.26 23.08
N ALA A 965 8.62 -1.40 23.32
CA ALA A 965 8.55 -0.57 24.52
C ALA A 965 8.45 -1.39 25.81
N ASP A 966 7.82 -2.58 25.79
CA ASP A 966 7.78 -3.46 26.98
C ASP A 966 9.13 -4.17 27.21
N LEU A 967 9.79 -4.60 26.12
CA LEU A 967 11.10 -5.24 26.17
C LEU A 967 12.20 -4.28 26.68
N LEU A 968 12.11 -3.01 26.27
CA LEU A 968 13.05 -1.96 26.67
C LEU A 968 12.60 -1.17 27.92
N GLY A 969 11.31 -1.17 28.23
CA GLY A 969 10.68 -0.44 29.34
C GLY A 969 10.74 -1.15 30.70
N GLY A 970 11.67 -2.10 30.85
CA GLY A 970 12.00 -2.71 32.14
C GLY A 970 11.22 -3.98 32.49
N ALA A 971 10.55 -4.65 31.54
CA ALA A 971 9.94 -5.95 31.82
C ALA A 971 11.00 -7.00 32.19
N SER A 972 10.75 -7.78 33.26
CA SER A 972 11.54 -8.97 33.58
C SER A 972 11.16 -10.13 32.67
N ILE A 973 12.05 -11.11 32.55
CA ILE A 973 11.82 -12.31 31.74
C ILE A 973 10.57 -13.07 32.22
N GLU A 974 10.32 -13.12 33.53
CA GLU A 974 9.11 -13.73 34.09
C GLU A 974 7.83 -13.03 33.62
N LYS A 975 7.83 -11.69 33.51
CA LYS A 975 6.66 -10.92 33.06
C LYS A 975 6.37 -11.18 31.58
N VAL A 976 7.40 -11.36 30.76
CA VAL A 976 7.27 -11.72 29.34
C VAL A 976 6.79 -13.17 29.19
N LEU A 977 7.35 -14.10 29.96
CA LEU A 977 6.92 -15.50 29.96
C LEU A 977 5.47 -15.68 30.42
N ALA A 978 5.03 -14.94 31.44
CA ALA A 978 3.64 -14.96 31.88
C ALA A 978 2.66 -14.48 30.79
N ARG A 979 3.07 -13.54 29.93
CA ARG A 979 2.26 -13.09 28.77
C ARG A 979 2.26 -14.13 27.65
N LEU A 980 3.39 -14.78 27.41
CA LEU A 980 3.51 -15.85 26.42
C LEU A 980 2.74 -17.13 26.83
N GLY A 981 2.65 -17.42 28.14
CA GLY A 981 1.91 -18.58 28.67
C GLY A 981 0.41 -18.33 28.95
N ALA A 982 -0.03 -17.07 28.98
CA ALA A 982 -1.44 -16.70 29.13
C ALA A 982 -2.22 -16.65 27.78
N SER A 983 -1.57 -17.05 26.68
CA SER A 983 -2.11 -17.02 25.31
C SER A 983 -2.71 -18.35 24.90
#